data_AF-A0A2I0N4E3-F1
#
_entry.id   AF-A0A2I0N4E3-F1
#
_cell.length_a   1.000
_cell.length_b   1.000
_cell.length_c   1.000
_cell.angle_alpha   90.00
_cell.angle_beta   90.00
_cell.angle_gamma   90.00
#
_symmetry.space_group_name_H-M   'P 1'
#
loop_
_entity.id
_entity.type
_entity.pdbx_description
1 polymer ?
#
loop_
_entity_poly.entity_id
_entity_poly.type
_entity_poly.pdbx_seq_one_letter_code
_entity_poly.pdbx_strand_id
1 'polypeptide(L)'
;YFIGKNLFNRKVGLIAAALLATTPTWIMDSVVGLADHDPFYMFFALCGFALFVKALKTYKDNQSDIKSSISNNKRALVYAALSGASFAAVMLTWDGFLIFTGMLTIFAGFEMMMDKMRTKDPSGAWLVAFTALATTLILMLPYYLTYHKPYMYYLYMQSFFTFAVFVAGLIFVPTKKWPGVLVVPLGMLAGGAALLVLWISTKIAYFHGTVLAKIGSAVFGNLYYIQKSKVYTTIAEASSVSDISLLVFSFGAVTFFLSLIGICWLAWRLWKEWRKDYVFLLVFGGVSIYLAITSHRFLSTAAPAMAVLASFVLYGLIKKINFGEVKKKFVSMRPNGFWQALRKSTGARQVAGALFIALLIVLPNVWFAVDAGIPGEVENKWVSEEMKARNFTWTRENMSKTFAGHSLGAFGQGYHNGWIPAMTWLATQDTDVRIEERPALISWWDYGFYCANIGDHPTVADPFQEGIPPAGAFLLAQSESEQIAILMTRILERVIKDNKGFNESVRNAMLANGLNDTQIAALQDIMLHPADYREEVLAHPEIFGDYVNESEEAEQEEQQYYHATSWGGLTAPNAMYAMMRVKLSAFLNTEQLASLYHGICGATGFQIRYFGVEQRDITDIYAVFVKLTDRKPEDYAATIVKDQRGTPHTIEQIRSLAKAKDRYTLLGYTDGNTIEYHSMWEEQNNMNYQYIGPGFRLYYETQYS
;
A
#
# COMPACT_ATOMS: atom_id res chain seq x y z
N TYR A 1 -24.13 -6.64 -4.81
CA TYR A 1 -25.41 -7.35 -5.08
C TYR A 1 -25.30 -8.50 -6.09
N PHE A 2 -24.95 -8.23 -7.36
CA PHE A 2 -25.04 -9.24 -8.44
C PHE A 2 -24.17 -10.48 -8.24
N ILE A 3 -22.96 -10.32 -7.68
CA ILE A 3 -22.07 -11.43 -7.32
C ILE A 3 -22.80 -12.41 -6.38
N GLY A 4 -23.25 -11.95 -5.20
CA GLY A 4 -23.97 -12.79 -4.24
C GLY A 4 -25.30 -13.37 -4.77
N LYS A 5 -26.03 -12.61 -5.61
CA LYS A 5 -27.25 -13.10 -6.27
C LYS A 5 -26.95 -14.26 -7.21
N ASN A 6 -25.94 -14.11 -8.06
CA ASN A 6 -25.61 -15.10 -9.07
C ASN A 6 -24.99 -16.35 -8.43
N LEU A 7 -24.11 -16.21 -7.43
CA LEU A 7 -23.49 -17.36 -6.75
C LEU A 7 -24.51 -18.18 -5.94
N PHE A 8 -25.38 -17.47 -5.20
CA PHE A 8 -26.33 -18.10 -4.28
C PHE A 8 -27.77 -17.74 -4.64
N ASN A 9 -28.28 -16.61 -4.17
CA ASN A 9 -29.67 -16.17 -4.39
C ASN A 9 -29.85 -14.68 -4.08
N ARG A 10 -31.03 -14.14 -4.42
CA ARG A 10 -31.37 -12.72 -4.23
C ARG A 10 -31.16 -12.22 -2.78
N LYS A 11 -31.46 -13.03 -1.77
CA LYS A 11 -31.36 -12.61 -0.36
C LYS A 11 -29.91 -12.46 0.07
N VAL A 12 -29.04 -13.41 -0.33
CA VAL A 12 -27.59 -13.29 -0.14
C VAL A 12 -27.06 -12.04 -0.84
N GLY A 13 -27.49 -11.79 -2.08
CA GLY A 13 -27.10 -10.58 -2.81
C GLY A 13 -27.50 -9.25 -2.12
N LEU A 14 -28.69 -9.19 -1.51
CA LEU A 14 -29.14 -8.02 -0.75
C LEU A 14 -28.33 -7.82 0.54
N ILE A 15 -28.12 -8.89 1.30
CA ILE A 15 -27.33 -8.86 2.54
C ILE A 15 -25.89 -8.43 2.23
N ALA A 16 -25.26 -8.98 1.19
CA ALA A 16 -23.91 -8.59 0.79
C ALA A 16 -23.81 -7.10 0.43
N ALA A 17 -24.82 -6.57 -0.27
CA ALA A 17 -24.86 -5.14 -0.62
C ALA A 17 -25.03 -4.26 0.62
N ALA A 18 -25.89 -4.66 1.56
CA ALA A 18 -26.07 -3.93 2.81
C ALA A 18 -24.81 -3.95 3.69
N LEU A 19 -24.15 -5.11 3.83
CA LEU A 19 -22.91 -5.23 4.60
C LEU A 19 -21.81 -4.34 4.01
N LEU A 20 -21.59 -4.41 2.69
CA LEU A 20 -20.58 -3.58 2.00
C LEU A 20 -20.87 -2.09 2.15
N ALA A 21 -22.14 -1.68 2.02
CA ALA A 21 -22.54 -0.27 2.18
C ALA A 21 -22.37 0.26 3.62
N THR A 22 -22.11 -0.63 4.59
CA THR A 22 -21.83 -0.29 5.99
C THR A 22 -20.42 -0.71 6.42
N THR A 23 -19.55 -1.06 5.47
CA THR A 23 -18.17 -1.42 5.78
C THR A 23 -17.34 -0.15 5.96
N PRO A 24 -16.70 0.06 7.12
CA PRO A 24 -15.97 1.31 7.42
C PRO A 24 -14.90 1.65 6.39
N THR A 25 -14.02 0.70 6.05
CA THR A 25 -12.93 0.94 5.08
C THR A 25 -13.44 1.20 3.66
N TRP A 26 -14.59 0.62 3.30
CA TRP A 26 -15.21 0.93 2.01
C TRP A 26 -15.72 2.38 1.96
N ILE A 27 -16.25 2.89 3.07
CA ILE A 27 -16.74 4.26 3.17
C ILE A 27 -15.58 5.24 3.22
N MET A 28 -14.57 4.96 4.02
CA MET A 28 -13.38 5.80 4.19
C MET A 28 -12.72 6.16 2.85
N ASP A 29 -12.65 5.20 1.93
CA ASP A 29 -12.04 5.39 0.61
C ASP A 29 -13.04 5.92 -0.45
N SER A 30 -14.30 6.19 -0.07
CA SER A 30 -15.35 6.65 -0.99
C SER A 30 -16.18 7.84 -0.46
N VAL A 31 -15.66 8.56 0.53
CA VAL A 31 -16.30 9.76 1.08
C VAL A 31 -16.35 10.91 0.07
N VAL A 32 -17.35 11.79 0.22
CA VAL A 32 -17.47 12.99 -0.61
C VAL A 32 -16.29 13.92 -0.33
N GLY A 33 -15.61 14.37 -1.39
CA GLY A 33 -14.42 15.24 -1.29
C GLY A 33 -13.09 14.48 -1.44
N LEU A 34 -13.10 13.15 -1.33
CA LEU A 34 -11.96 12.30 -1.67
C LEU A 34 -12.04 11.92 -3.16
N ALA A 35 -11.56 12.80 -4.02
CA ALA A 35 -11.57 12.63 -5.47
C ALA A 35 -10.42 11.72 -5.95
N ASP A 36 -10.34 10.51 -5.39
CA ASP A 36 -9.32 9.53 -5.76
C ASP A 36 -9.85 8.46 -6.72
N HIS A 37 -8.94 7.69 -7.33
CA HIS A 37 -9.22 6.65 -8.31
C HIS A 37 -9.79 5.36 -7.70
N ASP A 38 -9.74 5.21 -6.38
CA ASP A 38 -10.10 3.99 -5.64
C ASP A 38 -11.56 3.53 -5.85
N PRO A 39 -12.60 4.37 -5.61
CA PRO A 39 -13.98 4.00 -5.87
C PRO A 39 -14.24 3.63 -7.34
N PHE A 40 -13.55 4.31 -8.26
CA PHE A 40 -13.72 4.12 -9.69
C PHE A 40 -13.23 2.74 -10.13
N TYR A 41 -11.99 2.38 -9.80
CA TYR A 41 -11.47 1.08 -10.19
C TYR A 41 -12.20 -0.04 -9.45
N MET A 42 -12.56 0.14 -8.17
CA MET A 42 -13.30 -0.88 -7.41
C MET A 42 -14.67 -1.16 -8.01
N PHE A 43 -15.39 -0.13 -8.48
CA PHE A 43 -16.66 -0.30 -9.17
C PHE A 43 -16.52 -1.17 -10.43
N PHE A 44 -15.54 -0.86 -11.29
CA PHE A 44 -15.31 -1.62 -12.51
C PHE A 44 -14.77 -3.03 -12.24
N ALA A 45 -13.92 -3.21 -11.24
CA ALA A 45 -13.46 -4.54 -10.80
C ALA A 45 -14.63 -5.43 -10.37
N LEU A 46 -15.56 -4.90 -9.56
CA LEU A 46 -16.75 -5.64 -9.13
C LEU A 46 -17.74 -5.89 -10.26
N CYS A 47 -17.89 -4.97 -11.20
CA CYS A 47 -18.65 -5.20 -12.43
C CYS A 47 -18.03 -6.34 -13.24
N GLY A 48 -16.71 -6.33 -13.42
CA GLY A 48 -15.93 -7.39 -14.05
C GLY A 48 -16.21 -8.74 -13.41
N PHE A 49 -16.04 -8.87 -12.10
CA PHE A 49 -16.32 -10.11 -11.38
C PHE A 49 -17.78 -10.57 -11.45
N ALA A 50 -18.74 -9.64 -11.38
CA ALA A 50 -20.16 -9.98 -11.51
C ALA A 50 -20.49 -10.55 -12.89
N LEU A 51 -19.94 -9.95 -13.94
CA LEU A 51 -20.07 -10.39 -15.33
C LEU A 51 -19.33 -11.71 -15.58
N PHE A 52 -18.15 -11.88 -15.00
CA PHE A 52 -17.37 -13.11 -15.07
C PHE A 52 -18.12 -14.30 -14.45
N VAL A 53 -18.64 -14.14 -13.24
CA VAL A 53 -19.49 -15.16 -12.60
C VAL A 53 -20.74 -15.43 -13.44
N LYS A 54 -21.34 -14.39 -14.03
CA LYS A 54 -22.50 -14.56 -14.91
C LYS A 54 -22.15 -15.35 -16.18
N ALA A 55 -20.97 -15.12 -16.75
CA ALA A 55 -20.45 -15.87 -17.89
C ALA A 55 -20.29 -17.35 -17.55
N LEU A 56 -19.62 -17.66 -16.43
CA LEU A 56 -19.43 -19.05 -15.95
C LEU A 56 -20.75 -19.79 -15.77
N LYS A 57 -21.77 -19.16 -15.18
CA LYS A 57 -23.08 -19.81 -14.98
C LYS A 57 -23.92 -19.95 -16.26
N THR A 58 -23.65 -19.11 -17.26
CA THR A 58 -24.38 -19.14 -18.53
C THR A 58 -23.75 -20.13 -19.51
N TYR A 59 -22.47 -20.44 -19.34
CA TYR A 59 -21.75 -21.39 -20.17
C TYR A 59 -22.32 -22.80 -20.02
N LYS A 60 -22.56 -23.46 -21.15
CA LYS A 60 -23.01 -24.84 -21.25
C LYS A 60 -21.80 -25.72 -21.58
N ASP A 61 -21.44 -26.57 -20.62
CA ASP A 61 -20.35 -27.54 -20.75
C ASP A 61 -20.68 -28.65 -21.79
N ASN A 62 -19.68 -29.51 -22.04
CA ASN A 62 -19.79 -30.77 -22.82
C ASN A 62 -20.18 -30.61 -24.29
N GLN A 63 -19.53 -29.68 -24.99
CA GLN A 63 -19.64 -29.60 -26.44
C GLN A 63 -18.66 -30.59 -27.12
N SER A 64 -18.99 -30.97 -28.35
CA SER A 64 -18.21 -31.95 -29.14
C SER A 64 -16.84 -31.41 -29.56
N ASP A 65 -16.75 -30.12 -29.87
CA ASP A 65 -15.54 -29.44 -30.31
C ASP A 65 -15.53 -27.96 -29.86
N ILE A 66 -14.41 -27.28 -30.13
CA ILE A 66 -14.23 -25.85 -29.83
C ILE A 66 -15.19 -24.96 -30.63
N LYS A 67 -15.47 -25.30 -31.90
CA LYS A 67 -16.38 -24.50 -32.75
C LYS A 67 -17.80 -24.52 -32.20
N SER A 68 -18.28 -25.69 -31.77
CA SER A 68 -19.55 -25.87 -31.07
C SER A 68 -19.54 -25.15 -29.71
N SER A 69 -18.43 -25.25 -28.96
CA SER A 69 -18.24 -24.53 -27.69
C SER A 69 -18.44 -23.02 -27.85
N ILE A 70 -17.88 -22.41 -28.88
CA ILE A 70 -18.02 -20.98 -29.15
C ILE A 70 -19.43 -20.64 -29.64
N SER A 71 -19.93 -21.37 -30.64
CA SER A 71 -21.21 -21.06 -31.29
C SER A 71 -22.42 -21.23 -30.36
N ASN A 72 -22.41 -22.25 -29.49
CA ASN A 72 -23.50 -22.51 -28.54
C ASN A 72 -23.42 -21.65 -27.28
N ASN A 73 -22.27 -21.05 -26.98
CA ASN A 73 -22.04 -20.24 -25.78
C ASN A 73 -21.81 -18.74 -26.04
N LYS A 74 -22.23 -18.22 -27.20
CA LYS A 74 -22.08 -16.78 -27.55
C LYS A 74 -22.49 -15.83 -26.42
N ARG A 75 -23.63 -16.08 -25.76
CA ARG A 75 -24.08 -15.24 -24.63
C ARG A 75 -23.10 -15.24 -23.45
N ALA A 76 -22.53 -16.39 -23.11
CA ALA A 76 -21.53 -16.48 -22.05
C ALA A 76 -20.25 -15.73 -22.43
N LEU A 77 -19.81 -15.85 -23.69
CA LEU A 77 -18.63 -15.16 -24.19
C LEU A 77 -18.83 -13.64 -24.28
N VAL A 78 -20.03 -13.15 -24.58
CA VAL A 78 -20.34 -11.71 -24.49
C VAL A 78 -20.21 -11.21 -23.05
N TYR A 79 -20.73 -11.93 -22.06
CA TYR A 79 -20.52 -11.56 -20.65
C TYR A 79 -19.04 -11.59 -20.26
N ALA A 80 -18.27 -12.56 -20.78
CA ALA A 80 -16.82 -12.63 -20.56
C ALA A 80 -16.08 -11.44 -21.20
N ALA A 81 -16.45 -11.04 -22.42
CA ALA A 81 -15.88 -9.88 -23.09
C ALA A 81 -16.22 -8.58 -22.33
N LEU A 82 -17.46 -8.41 -21.86
CA LEU A 82 -17.85 -7.27 -21.02
C LEU A 82 -17.10 -7.26 -19.67
N SER A 83 -16.83 -8.43 -19.11
CA SER A 83 -15.95 -8.54 -17.94
C SER A 83 -14.54 -8.05 -18.28
N GLY A 84 -13.99 -8.45 -19.42
CA GLY A 84 -12.68 -7.97 -19.89
C GLY A 84 -12.63 -6.46 -20.13
N ALA A 85 -13.69 -5.88 -20.71
CA ALA A 85 -13.82 -4.44 -20.88
C ALA A 85 -13.88 -3.68 -19.55
N SER A 86 -14.53 -4.28 -18.54
CA SER A 86 -14.51 -3.71 -17.18
C SER A 86 -13.10 -3.72 -16.58
N PHE A 87 -12.34 -4.81 -16.75
CA PHE A 87 -10.94 -4.85 -16.30
C PHE A 87 -10.01 -3.96 -17.13
N ALA A 88 -10.34 -3.67 -18.39
CA ALA A 88 -9.62 -2.67 -19.17
C ALA A 88 -9.79 -1.28 -18.55
N ALA A 89 -11.01 -0.91 -18.12
CA ALA A 89 -11.22 0.34 -17.40
C ALA A 89 -10.40 0.41 -16.10
N VAL A 90 -10.32 -0.69 -15.35
CA VAL A 90 -9.45 -0.79 -14.15
C VAL A 90 -7.98 -0.56 -14.54
N MET A 91 -7.49 -1.22 -15.60
CA MET A 91 -6.10 -1.10 -16.07
C MET A 91 -5.75 0.33 -16.55
N LEU A 92 -6.71 1.09 -17.09
CA LEU A 92 -6.49 2.51 -17.45
C LEU A 92 -6.41 3.43 -16.24
N THR A 93 -6.91 2.98 -15.09
CA THR A 93 -7.08 3.83 -13.91
C THR A 93 -6.05 3.51 -12.84
N TRP A 94 -5.65 2.23 -12.71
CA TRP A 94 -4.84 1.78 -11.59
C TRP A 94 -3.85 0.68 -11.95
N ASP A 95 -2.60 0.87 -11.55
CA ASP A 95 -1.49 -0.06 -11.77
C ASP A 95 -1.67 -1.41 -11.04
N GLY A 96 -2.45 -1.44 -9.97
CA GLY A 96 -2.78 -2.66 -9.22
C GLY A 96 -3.80 -3.58 -9.90
N PHE A 97 -4.28 -3.26 -11.11
CA PHE A 97 -5.25 -4.10 -11.84
C PHE A 97 -4.82 -5.56 -12.01
N LEU A 98 -3.49 -5.82 -12.01
CA LEU A 98 -2.88 -7.14 -12.11
C LEU A 98 -3.39 -8.10 -11.03
N ILE A 99 -3.83 -7.60 -9.87
CA ILE A 99 -4.44 -8.41 -8.83
C ILE A 99 -5.71 -9.08 -9.36
N PHE A 100 -6.58 -8.33 -10.04
CA PHE A 100 -7.87 -8.86 -10.49
C PHE A 100 -7.73 -9.79 -11.71
N THR A 101 -6.91 -9.42 -12.70
CA THR A 101 -6.65 -10.29 -13.86
C THR A 101 -5.79 -11.50 -13.49
N GLY A 102 -4.91 -11.35 -12.49
CA GLY A 102 -4.19 -12.44 -11.84
C GLY A 102 -5.13 -13.43 -11.15
N MET A 103 -6.14 -12.97 -10.41
CA MET A 103 -7.18 -13.85 -9.83
C MET A 103 -7.90 -14.67 -10.90
N LEU A 104 -8.22 -14.08 -12.06
CA LEU A 104 -8.83 -14.79 -13.19
C LEU A 104 -7.89 -15.87 -13.74
N THR A 105 -6.59 -15.57 -13.81
CA THR A 105 -5.54 -16.49 -14.28
C THR A 105 -5.35 -17.67 -13.33
N ILE A 106 -5.25 -17.41 -12.02
CA ILE A 106 -5.17 -18.42 -10.97
C ILE A 106 -6.41 -19.31 -11.00
N PHE A 107 -7.60 -18.70 -11.07
CA PHE A 107 -8.86 -19.42 -11.20
C PHE A 107 -8.87 -20.32 -12.43
N ALA A 108 -8.49 -19.80 -13.61
CA ALA A 108 -8.53 -20.55 -14.85
C ALA A 108 -7.57 -21.74 -14.82
N GLY A 109 -6.33 -21.53 -14.40
CA GLY A 109 -5.33 -22.61 -14.29
C GLY A 109 -5.79 -23.70 -13.34
N PHE A 110 -6.20 -23.32 -12.12
CA PHE A 110 -6.68 -24.27 -11.12
C PHE A 110 -7.93 -25.01 -11.59
N GLU A 111 -8.95 -24.31 -12.10
CA GLU A 111 -10.20 -24.94 -12.52
C GLU A 111 -9.99 -25.88 -13.71
N MET A 112 -9.13 -25.54 -14.66
CA MET A 112 -8.82 -26.43 -15.80
C MET A 112 -8.12 -27.71 -15.35
N MET A 113 -7.17 -27.60 -14.41
CA MET A 113 -6.53 -28.78 -13.80
C MET A 113 -7.56 -29.64 -13.06
N MET A 114 -8.46 -29.02 -12.29
CA MET A 114 -9.45 -29.71 -11.50
C MET A 114 -10.57 -30.35 -12.34
N ASP A 115 -11.02 -29.67 -13.40
CA ASP A 115 -11.92 -30.24 -14.41
C ASP A 115 -11.26 -31.47 -15.03
N LYS A 116 -9.95 -31.38 -15.34
CA LYS A 116 -9.20 -32.49 -15.92
C LYS A 116 -9.08 -33.69 -14.98
N MET A 117 -8.75 -33.47 -13.71
CA MET A 117 -8.69 -34.53 -12.68
C MET A 117 -10.05 -35.20 -12.46
N ARG A 118 -11.14 -34.45 -12.66
CA ARG A 118 -12.52 -34.95 -12.55
C ARG A 118 -13.12 -35.44 -13.86
N THR A 119 -12.31 -35.59 -14.91
CA THR A 119 -12.76 -36.03 -16.24
C THR A 119 -13.88 -35.16 -16.86
N LYS A 120 -13.94 -33.89 -16.46
CA LYS A 120 -14.84 -32.88 -17.01
C LYS A 120 -14.17 -32.08 -18.13
N ASP A 121 -14.98 -31.39 -18.92
CA ASP A 121 -14.53 -30.54 -20.02
C ASP A 121 -13.98 -29.19 -19.50
N PRO A 122 -12.68 -28.90 -19.68
CA PRO A 122 -12.09 -27.64 -19.22
C PRO A 122 -12.41 -26.45 -20.14
N SER A 123 -13.08 -26.66 -21.28
CA SER A 123 -13.36 -25.60 -22.26
C SER A 123 -14.11 -24.39 -21.69
N GLY A 124 -15.01 -24.62 -20.72
CA GLY A 124 -15.76 -23.53 -20.09
C GLY A 124 -14.91 -22.58 -19.26
N ALA A 125 -14.01 -23.12 -18.43
CA ALA A 125 -13.10 -22.30 -17.65
C ALA A 125 -12.10 -21.57 -18.57
N TRP A 126 -11.58 -22.29 -19.56
CA TRP A 126 -10.64 -21.72 -20.54
C TRP A 126 -11.24 -20.60 -21.37
N LEU A 127 -12.33 -20.85 -22.11
CA LEU A 127 -12.89 -19.86 -23.04
C LEU A 127 -13.40 -18.61 -22.32
N VAL A 128 -14.02 -18.76 -21.14
CA VAL A 128 -14.51 -17.62 -20.37
C VAL A 128 -13.34 -16.77 -19.84
N ALA A 129 -12.33 -17.39 -19.23
CA ALA A 129 -11.16 -16.66 -18.72
C ALA A 129 -10.32 -16.03 -19.84
N PHE A 130 -10.02 -16.80 -20.89
CA PHE A 130 -9.26 -16.31 -22.04
C PHE A 130 -9.97 -15.15 -22.73
N THR A 131 -11.29 -15.24 -22.95
CA THR A 131 -12.05 -14.13 -23.57
C THR A 131 -12.00 -12.86 -22.72
N ALA A 132 -12.13 -12.98 -21.40
CA ALA A 132 -12.02 -11.82 -20.50
C ALA A 132 -10.62 -11.20 -20.56
N LEU A 133 -9.56 -11.99 -20.35
CA LEU A 133 -8.17 -11.53 -20.34
C LEU A 133 -7.72 -10.97 -21.70
N ALA A 134 -8.10 -11.63 -22.80
CA ALA A 134 -7.80 -11.17 -24.16
C ALA A 134 -8.53 -9.87 -24.49
N THR A 135 -9.80 -9.73 -24.09
CA THR A 135 -10.54 -8.48 -24.29
C THR A 135 -9.89 -7.34 -23.50
N THR A 136 -9.47 -7.58 -22.26
CA THR A 136 -8.69 -6.61 -21.48
C THR A 136 -7.42 -6.21 -22.23
N LEU A 137 -6.60 -7.17 -22.68
CA LEU A 137 -5.35 -6.89 -23.39
C LEU A 137 -5.58 -6.08 -24.67
N ILE A 138 -6.57 -6.45 -25.49
CA ILE A 138 -6.85 -5.82 -26.79
C ILE A 138 -7.29 -4.36 -26.61
N LEU A 139 -8.20 -4.10 -25.67
CA LEU A 139 -8.72 -2.74 -25.45
C LEU A 139 -7.65 -1.81 -24.88
N MET A 140 -6.67 -2.36 -24.17
CA MET A 140 -5.59 -1.61 -23.53
C MET A 140 -4.39 -1.37 -24.42
N LEU A 141 -4.23 -2.20 -25.45
CA LEU A 141 -3.08 -2.15 -26.36
C LEU A 141 -2.84 -0.74 -26.96
N PRO A 142 -3.85 0.00 -27.47
CA PRO A 142 -3.61 1.32 -28.06
C PRO A 142 -3.00 2.33 -27.09
N TYR A 143 -3.45 2.32 -25.82
CA TYR A 143 -2.94 3.23 -24.79
C TYR A 143 -1.45 3.00 -24.54
N TYR A 144 -1.06 1.77 -24.24
CA TYR A 144 0.33 1.45 -23.92
C TYR A 144 1.27 1.54 -25.12
N LEU A 145 0.78 1.29 -26.34
CA LEU A 145 1.60 1.50 -27.55
C LEU A 145 1.91 2.98 -27.79
N THR A 146 0.99 3.89 -27.42
CA THR A 146 1.14 5.33 -27.66
C THR A 146 1.95 6.04 -26.57
N TYR A 147 1.80 5.63 -25.30
CA TYR A 147 2.29 6.38 -24.13
C TYR A 147 3.70 5.96 -23.62
N HIS A 148 4.67 5.70 -24.51
CA HIS A 148 5.97 5.04 -24.26
C HIS A 148 6.63 5.04 -22.84
N LYS A 149 7.10 3.83 -22.48
CA LYS A 149 8.27 3.34 -21.71
C LYS A 149 8.34 3.16 -20.18
N PRO A 150 7.85 3.98 -19.24
CA PRO A 150 7.88 3.53 -17.84
C PRO A 150 6.85 2.41 -17.59
N TYR A 151 5.70 2.45 -18.27
CA TYR A 151 4.54 1.61 -17.94
C TYR A 151 4.36 0.36 -18.82
N MET A 152 5.29 0.07 -19.73
CA MET A 152 5.21 -1.11 -20.60
C MET A 152 5.23 -2.44 -19.82
N TYR A 153 5.80 -2.43 -18.61
CA TYR A 153 5.77 -3.56 -17.66
C TYR A 153 4.37 -4.14 -17.47
N TYR A 154 3.35 -3.28 -17.28
CA TYR A 154 1.98 -3.69 -17.02
C TYR A 154 1.35 -4.42 -18.21
N LEU A 155 1.65 -3.95 -19.43
CA LEU A 155 1.21 -4.61 -20.65
C LEU A 155 1.87 -6.00 -20.80
N TYR A 156 3.15 -6.13 -20.47
CA TYR A 156 3.85 -7.41 -20.50
C TYR A 156 3.26 -8.41 -19.51
N MET A 157 2.90 -7.98 -18.31
CA MET A 157 2.23 -8.83 -17.32
C MET A 157 0.84 -9.28 -17.77
N GLN A 158 0.02 -8.36 -18.27
CA GLN A 158 -1.31 -8.73 -18.79
C GLN A 158 -1.21 -9.67 -20.00
N SER A 159 -0.18 -9.47 -20.83
CA SER A 159 0.15 -10.37 -21.95
C SER A 159 0.53 -11.77 -21.45
N PHE A 160 1.36 -11.85 -20.40
CA PHE A 160 1.73 -13.11 -19.76
C PHE A 160 0.51 -13.85 -19.22
N PHE A 161 -0.38 -13.18 -18.47
CA PHE A 161 -1.61 -13.79 -17.96
C PHE A 161 -2.50 -14.33 -19.08
N THR A 162 -2.72 -13.53 -20.12
CA THR A 162 -3.52 -13.93 -21.28
C THR A 162 -2.90 -15.13 -22.00
N PHE A 163 -1.59 -15.10 -22.23
CA PHE A 163 -0.85 -16.15 -22.92
C PHE A 163 -0.77 -17.44 -22.09
N ALA A 164 -0.57 -17.35 -20.78
CA ALA A 164 -0.53 -18.49 -19.87
C ALA A 164 -1.87 -19.25 -19.91
N VAL A 165 -3.00 -18.55 -19.82
CA VAL A 165 -4.33 -19.17 -19.94
C VAL A 165 -4.56 -19.74 -21.34
N PHE A 166 -4.10 -19.05 -22.38
CA PHE A 166 -4.17 -19.54 -23.76
C PHE A 166 -3.44 -20.89 -23.92
N VAL A 167 -2.17 -20.95 -23.52
CA VAL A 167 -1.32 -22.15 -23.62
C VAL A 167 -1.87 -23.28 -22.76
N ALA A 168 -2.31 -23.00 -21.53
CA ALA A 168 -2.95 -23.99 -20.68
C ALA A 168 -4.17 -24.62 -21.40
N GLY A 169 -4.94 -23.83 -22.14
CA GLY A 169 -6.07 -24.34 -22.92
C GLY A 169 -5.66 -25.25 -24.06
N LEU A 170 -4.59 -24.89 -24.77
CA LEU A 170 -4.02 -25.73 -25.83
C LEU A 170 -3.51 -27.08 -25.31
N ILE A 171 -3.14 -27.16 -24.04
CA ILE A 171 -2.74 -28.42 -23.40
C ILE A 171 -3.97 -29.20 -22.93
N PHE A 172 -4.83 -28.57 -22.11
CA PHE A 172 -5.90 -29.28 -21.39
C PHE A 172 -7.14 -29.58 -22.23
N VAL A 173 -7.49 -28.75 -23.22
CA VAL A 173 -8.72 -28.92 -24.02
C VAL A 173 -8.57 -30.01 -25.08
N PRO A 174 -7.52 -30.04 -25.93
CA PRO A 174 -7.37 -31.12 -26.92
C PRO A 174 -7.15 -32.48 -26.28
N THR A 175 -6.50 -32.52 -25.12
CA THR A 175 -6.27 -33.75 -24.37
C THR A 175 -7.48 -34.21 -23.59
N LYS A 176 -8.69 -33.65 -23.78
CA LYS A 176 -9.94 -34.01 -23.04
C LYS A 176 -10.13 -35.52 -22.83
N LYS A 177 -9.78 -36.35 -23.82
CA LYS A 177 -9.91 -37.82 -23.77
C LYS A 177 -8.85 -38.55 -22.93
N TRP A 178 -7.73 -37.90 -22.61
CA TRP A 178 -6.60 -38.53 -21.90
C TRP A 178 -6.82 -38.51 -20.37
N PRO A 179 -6.25 -39.46 -19.59
CA PRO A 179 -6.38 -39.46 -18.14
C PRO A 179 -5.79 -38.19 -17.49
N GLY A 180 -6.53 -37.58 -16.56
CA GLY A 180 -6.05 -36.36 -15.89
C GLY A 180 -4.77 -36.54 -15.07
N VAL A 181 -4.58 -37.73 -14.50
CA VAL A 181 -3.38 -38.12 -13.74
C VAL A 181 -2.10 -38.04 -14.59
N LEU A 182 -2.21 -38.16 -15.92
CA LEU A 182 -1.07 -38.03 -16.83
C LEU A 182 -0.90 -36.59 -17.31
N VAL A 183 -1.99 -35.98 -17.77
CA VAL A 183 -1.94 -34.65 -18.42
C VAL A 183 -1.62 -33.54 -17.42
N VAL A 184 -2.12 -33.61 -16.19
CA VAL A 184 -1.89 -32.54 -15.20
C VAL A 184 -0.41 -32.43 -14.81
N PRO A 185 0.29 -33.51 -14.40
CA PRO A 185 1.73 -33.44 -14.13
C PRO A 185 2.55 -33.01 -15.35
N LEU A 186 2.24 -33.52 -16.55
CA LEU A 186 2.92 -33.10 -17.78
C LEU A 186 2.71 -31.62 -18.09
N GLY A 187 1.48 -31.12 -17.89
CA GLY A 187 1.16 -29.70 -18.04
C GLY A 187 1.90 -28.83 -17.03
N MET A 188 2.03 -29.28 -15.78
CA MET A 188 2.83 -28.59 -14.75
C MET A 188 4.31 -28.59 -15.10
N LEU A 189 4.87 -29.71 -15.59
CA LEU A 189 6.26 -29.78 -16.05
C LEU A 189 6.51 -28.86 -17.25
N ALA A 190 5.61 -28.84 -18.23
CA ALA A 190 5.70 -27.93 -19.37
C ALA A 190 5.61 -26.46 -18.93
N GLY A 191 4.70 -26.14 -18.01
CA GLY A 191 4.61 -24.80 -17.41
C GLY A 191 5.86 -24.40 -16.64
N GLY A 192 6.41 -25.31 -15.82
CA GLY A 192 7.65 -25.10 -15.09
C GLY A 192 8.85 -24.90 -16.02
N ALA A 193 8.97 -25.69 -17.08
CA ALA A 193 9.99 -25.52 -18.11
C ALA A 193 9.85 -24.18 -18.84
N ALA A 194 8.62 -23.76 -19.17
CA ALA A 194 8.37 -22.45 -19.79
C ALA A 194 8.76 -21.29 -18.87
N LEU A 195 8.44 -21.38 -17.56
CA LEU A 195 8.87 -20.41 -16.55
C LEU A 195 10.40 -20.39 -16.40
N LEU A 196 11.06 -21.54 -16.44
CA LEU A 196 12.52 -21.64 -16.39
C LEU A 196 13.17 -20.96 -17.62
N VAL A 197 12.66 -21.22 -18.83
CA VAL A 197 13.14 -20.54 -20.04
C VAL A 197 12.93 -19.04 -19.94
N LEU A 198 11.77 -18.61 -19.44
CA LEU A 198 11.46 -17.20 -19.23
C LEU A 198 12.43 -16.57 -18.22
N TRP A 199 12.76 -17.25 -17.13
CA TRP A 199 13.74 -16.79 -16.15
C TRP A 199 15.15 -16.71 -16.73
N ILE A 200 15.61 -17.74 -17.45
CA ILE A 200 16.91 -17.75 -18.12
C ILE A 200 17.03 -16.56 -19.09
N SER A 201 15.95 -16.24 -19.82
CA SER A 201 15.93 -15.11 -20.77
C SER A 201 16.20 -13.74 -20.12
N THR A 202 15.98 -13.60 -18.80
CA THR A 202 16.30 -12.38 -18.05
C THR A 202 17.78 -12.25 -17.71
N LYS A 203 18.52 -13.36 -17.62
CA LYS A 203 19.91 -13.37 -17.15
C LYS A 203 20.92 -13.23 -18.29
N ILE A 204 20.55 -13.61 -19.50
CA ILE A 204 21.44 -13.59 -20.66
C ILE A 204 21.32 -12.23 -21.38
N ALA A 205 22.43 -11.49 -21.43
CA ALA A 205 22.50 -10.14 -22.03
C ALA A 205 21.97 -10.07 -23.48
N TYR A 206 22.21 -11.11 -24.27
CA TYR A 206 21.71 -11.21 -25.65
C TYR A 206 20.17 -11.06 -25.73
N PHE A 207 19.44 -11.56 -24.72
CA PHE A 207 17.99 -11.55 -24.73
C PHE A 207 17.37 -10.29 -24.14
N HIS A 208 18.12 -9.40 -23.47
CA HIS A 208 17.59 -8.22 -22.76
C HIS A 208 16.73 -7.28 -23.63
N GLY A 209 16.97 -7.23 -24.95
CA GLY A 209 16.17 -6.44 -25.89
C GLY A 209 14.83 -7.07 -26.30
N THR A 210 14.66 -8.38 -26.09
CA THR A 210 13.52 -9.16 -26.60
C THR A 210 12.26 -8.99 -25.77
N VAL A 211 11.09 -9.19 -26.41
CA VAL A 211 9.79 -9.19 -25.70
C VAL A 211 9.76 -10.31 -24.64
N LEU A 212 10.38 -11.46 -24.92
CA LEU A 212 10.44 -12.57 -23.98
C LEU A 212 11.18 -12.19 -22.69
N ALA A 213 12.37 -11.59 -22.79
CA ALA A 213 13.10 -11.12 -21.61
C ALA A 213 12.36 -10.01 -20.88
N LYS A 214 11.67 -9.10 -21.58
CA LYS A 214 10.85 -8.06 -20.93
C LYS A 214 9.67 -8.63 -20.16
N ILE A 215 8.99 -9.64 -20.69
CA ILE A 215 7.97 -10.39 -19.96
C ILE A 215 8.60 -11.13 -18.78
N GLY A 216 9.77 -11.74 -18.95
CA GLY A 216 10.47 -12.42 -17.86
C GLY A 216 10.89 -11.47 -16.75
N SER A 217 11.47 -10.32 -17.09
CA SER A 217 11.79 -9.25 -16.15
C SER A 217 10.53 -8.69 -15.50
N ALA A 218 9.39 -8.74 -16.19
CA ALA A 218 8.13 -8.36 -15.56
C ALA A 218 7.72 -9.40 -14.51
N VAL A 219 7.63 -10.67 -14.90
CA VAL A 219 7.19 -11.81 -14.06
C VAL A 219 8.11 -12.06 -12.85
N PHE A 220 9.43 -11.98 -13.06
CA PHE A 220 10.45 -12.29 -12.05
C PHE A 220 11.12 -11.06 -11.44
N GLY A 221 10.88 -9.86 -11.98
CA GLY A 221 11.36 -8.62 -11.38
C GLY A 221 10.45 -8.13 -10.27
N ASN A 222 10.68 -6.89 -9.83
CA ASN A 222 9.95 -6.25 -8.74
C ASN A 222 8.44 -6.18 -9.01
N LEU A 223 7.71 -7.21 -8.61
CA LEU A 223 6.27 -7.17 -8.43
C LEU A 223 6.00 -6.07 -7.39
N TYR A 224 5.64 -4.87 -7.84
CA TYR A 224 5.55 -3.65 -7.03
C TYR A 224 4.81 -3.82 -5.68
N TYR A 225 3.84 -4.74 -5.62
CA TYR A 225 3.02 -5.03 -4.43
C TYR A 225 3.48 -6.26 -3.61
N ILE A 226 4.41 -7.07 -4.13
CA ILE A 226 4.90 -8.29 -3.47
C ILE A 226 6.36 -8.11 -3.01
N GLN A 227 7.16 -7.35 -3.75
CA GLN A 227 8.51 -6.94 -3.37
C GLN A 227 8.46 -5.48 -2.91
N LYS A 228 8.45 -5.29 -1.58
CA LYS A 228 8.30 -3.97 -0.94
C LYS A 228 9.57 -3.15 -1.15
N SER A 229 9.51 -2.08 -1.95
CA SER A 229 10.62 -1.12 -2.04
C SER A 229 10.79 -0.36 -0.71
N LYS A 230 11.97 0.24 -0.50
CA LYS A 230 12.24 1.06 0.69
C LYS A 230 11.18 2.15 0.89
N VAL A 231 10.86 2.89 -0.18
CA VAL A 231 9.79 3.89 -0.22
C VAL A 231 8.43 3.26 0.12
N TYR A 232 8.10 2.11 -0.49
CA TYR A 232 6.86 1.40 -0.19
C TYR A 232 6.71 1.10 1.32
N THR A 233 7.78 0.71 2.01
CA THR A 233 7.69 0.43 3.47
C THR A 233 7.44 1.66 4.34
N THR A 234 7.64 2.87 3.81
CA THR A 234 7.45 4.12 4.57
C THR A 234 6.08 4.75 4.38
N ILE A 235 5.31 4.27 3.40
CA ILE A 235 3.94 4.72 3.18
C ILE A 235 3.05 4.07 4.23
N ALA A 236 2.35 4.89 5.02
CA ALA A 236 1.51 4.41 6.12
C ALA A 236 0.52 3.32 5.67
N GLU A 237 -0.10 3.49 4.49
CA GLU A 237 -1.07 2.53 3.92
C GLU A 237 -0.43 1.22 3.41
N ALA A 238 0.86 1.23 3.11
CA ALA A 238 1.59 0.10 2.54
C ALA A 238 2.21 -0.80 3.61
N SER A 239 2.24 -0.32 4.86
CA SER A 239 2.59 -1.11 6.05
C SER A 239 1.68 -2.34 6.17
N SER A 240 2.18 -3.41 6.78
CA SER A 240 1.34 -4.58 7.09
C SER A 240 0.41 -4.25 8.24
N VAL A 241 -0.79 -4.82 8.22
CA VAL A 241 -1.76 -4.67 9.31
C VAL A 241 -1.24 -5.47 10.52
N SER A 242 -0.48 -4.82 11.40
CA SER A 242 0.03 -5.40 12.64
C SER A 242 -1.08 -5.56 13.69
N ASP A 243 -2.02 -4.62 13.71
CA ASP A 243 -3.15 -4.61 14.64
C ASP A 243 -4.31 -5.47 14.15
N ILE A 244 -4.45 -6.66 14.75
CA ILE A 244 -5.57 -7.58 14.50
C ILE A 244 -6.92 -6.88 14.78
N SER A 245 -6.96 -5.99 15.76
CA SER A 245 -8.15 -5.18 16.07
C SER A 245 -8.59 -4.37 14.84
N LEU A 246 -7.67 -3.63 14.23
CA LEU A 246 -7.95 -2.83 13.05
C LEU A 246 -8.42 -3.72 11.88
N LEU A 247 -7.75 -4.84 11.63
CA LEU A 247 -8.16 -5.80 10.60
C LEU A 247 -9.60 -6.27 10.80
N VAL A 248 -9.96 -6.65 12.03
CA VAL A 248 -11.29 -7.18 12.37
C VAL A 248 -12.37 -6.09 12.25
N PHE A 249 -12.11 -4.90 12.79
CA PHE A 249 -13.09 -3.81 12.79
C PHE A 249 -13.25 -3.16 11.41
N SER A 250 -12.22 -3.20 10.56
CA SER A 250 -12.25 -2.67 9.19
C SER A 250 -13.39 -3.22 8.34
N PHE A 251 -13.79 -4.48 8.55
CA PHE A 251 -14.89 -5.14 7.85
C PHE A 251 -16.19 -5.17 8.64
N GLY A 252 -16.15 -4.74 9.90
CA GLY A 252 -17.12 -5.05 10.94
C GLY A 252 -16.80 -6.37 11.63
N ALA A 253 -16.67 -6.36 12.95
CA ALA A 253 -16.11 -7.48 13.71
C ALA A 253 -16.81 -8.83 13.45
N VAL A 254 -18.14 -8.85 13.47
CA VAL A 254 -18.89 -10.08 13.18
C VAL A 254 -18.87 -10.42 11.69
N THR A 255 -18.88 -9.43 10.79
CA THR A 255 -18.74 -9.66 9.35
C THR A 255 -17.44 -10.41 9.04
N PHE A 256 -16.34 -10.00 9.68
CA PHE A 256 -15.03 -10.63 9.54
C PHE A 256 -15.06 -12.11 9.94
N PHE A 257 -15.55 -12.44 11.14
CA PHE A 257 -15.60 -13.86 11.55
C PHE A 257 -16.58 -14.67 10.69
N LEU A 258 -17.70 -14.08 10.27
CA LEU A 258 -18.65 -14.73 9.37
C LEU A 258 -18.04 -15.02 7.99
N SER A 259 -17.16 -14.17 7.47
CA SER A 259 -16.51 -14.43 6.18
C SER A 259 -15.51 -15.58 6.26
N LEU A 260 -14.74 -15.69 7.36
CA LEU A 260 -13.84 -16.81 7.62
C LEU A 260 -14.60 -18.14 7.72
N ILE A 261 -15.70 -18.15 8.49
CA ILE A 261 -16.62 -19.30 8.52
C ILE A 261 -17.17 -19.58 7.12
N GLY A 262 -17.45 -18.54 6.35
CA GLY A 262 -17.91 -18.61 4.97
C GLY A 262 -16.93 -19.35 4.06
N ILE A 263 -15.63 -19.09 4.18
CA ILE A 263 -14.58 -19.77 3.42
C ILE A 263 -14.55 -21.25 3.77
N CYS A 264 -14.45 -21.59 5.06
CA CYS A 264 -14.41 -22.97 5.52
C CYS A 264 -15.67 -23.73 5.09
N TRP A 265 -16.84 -23.10 5.22
CA TRP A 265 -18.11 -23.71 4.83
C TRP A 265 -18.24 -23.87 3.31
N LEU A 266 -17.76 -22.90 2.53
CA LEU A 266 -17.78 -22.96 1.08
C LEU A 266 -16.80 -24.02 0.55
N ALA A 267 -15.60 -24.13 1.13
CA ALA A 267 -14.63 -25.17 0.82
C ALA A 267 -15.18 -26.57 1.12
N TRP A 268 -15.83 -26.76 2.29
CA TRP A 268 -16.52 -28.01 2.61
C TRP A 268 -17.65 -28.33 1.63
N ARG A 269 -18.43 -27.32 1.22
CA ARG A 269 -19.49 -27.51 0.24
C ARG A 269 -18.93 -27.85 -1.14
N LEU A 270 -17.82 -27.24 -1.53
CA LEU A 270 -17.13 -27.50 -2.78
C LEU A 270 -16.59 -28.93 -2.85
N TRP A 271 -16.10 -29.47 -1.73
CA TRP A 271 -15.71 -30.88 -1.62
C TRP A 271 -16.88 -31.82 -1.93
N LYS A 272 -18.08 -31.49 -1.47
CA LYS A 272 -19.30 -32.29 -1.72
C LYS A 272 -19.88 -32.10 -3.11
N GLU A 273 -19.88 -30.86 -3.61
CA GLU A 273 -20.49 -30.47 -4.87
C GLU A 273 -19.55 -29.49 -5.60
N TRP A 274 -18.79 -30.01 -6.57
CA TRP A 274 -17.85 -29.19 -7.32
C TRP A 274 -18.56 -28.18 -8.23
N ARG A 275 -18.25 -26.91 -8.03
CA ARG A 275 -18.87 -25.79 -8.73
C ARG A 275 -17.84 -24.71 -9.06
N LYS A 276 -17.67 -24.41 -10.35
CA LYS A 276 -16.70 -23.42 -10.86
C LYS A 276 -16.89 -22.05 -10.21
N ASP A 277 -18.14 -21.66 -9.98
CA ASP A 277 -18.48 -20.37 -9.39
C ASP A 277 -18.13 -20.28 -7.89
N TYR A 278 -18.10 -21.40 -7.16
CA TYR A 278 -17.58 -21.45 -5.79
C TYR A 278 -16.06 -21.42 -5.74
N VAL A 279 -15.39 -22.08 -6.67
CA VAL A 279 -13.93 -22.02 -6.82
C VAL A 279 -13.49 -20.58 -7.05
N PHE A 280 -14.15 -19.87 -7.97
CA PHE A 280 -13.88 -18.45 -8.20
C PHE A 280 -14.05 -17.61 -6.93
N LEU A 281 -15.12 -17.81 -6.15
CA LEU A 281 -15.32 -17.08 -4.90
C LEU A 281 -14.25 -17.39 -3.84
N LEU A 282 -13.74 -18.63 -3.79
CA LEU A 282 -12.63 -18.98 -2.89
C LEU A 282 -11.31 -18.33 -3.32
N VAL A 283 -11.03 -18.26 -4.62
CA VAL A 283 -9.85 -17.53 -5.14
C VAL A 283 -10.00 -16.04 -4.84
N PHE A 284 -11.15 -15.45 -5.17
CA PHE A 284 -11.43 -14.03 -4.91
C PHE A 284 -11.31 -13.70 -3.41
N GLY A 285 -11.95 -14.48 -2.54
CA GLY A 285 -11.89 -14.28 -1.10
C GLY A 285 -10.52 -14.54 -0.50
N GLY A 286 -9.88 -15.65 -0.86
CA GLY A 286 -8.57 -16.04 -0.32
C GLY A 286 -7.48 -15.06 -0.68
N VAL A 287 -7.38 -14.68 -1.97
CA VAL A 287 -6.40 -13.69 -2.42
C VAL A 287 -6.70 -12.32 -1.79
N SER A 288 -7.96 -11.90 -1.71
CA SER A 288 -8.32 -10.61 -1.09
C SER A 288 -7.96 -10.55 0.39
N ILE A 289 -8.21 -11.62 1.16
CA ILE A 289 -7.86 -11.67 2.58
C ILE A 289 -6.34 -11.67 2.76
N TYR A 290 -5.62 -12.45 1.95
CA TYR A 290 -4.17 -12.44 1.97
C TYR A 290 -3.63 -11.02 1.75
N LEU A 291 -4.12 -10.32 0.72
CA LEU A 291 -3.71 -8.95 0.43
C LEU A 291 -4.04 -7.98 1.57
N ALA A 292 -5.25 -8.08 2.14
CA ALA A 292 -5.65 -7.26 3.28
C ALA A 292 -4.79 -7.47 4.54
N ILE A 293 -4.24 -8.67 4.75
CA ILE A 293 -3.28 -8.93 5.83
C ILE A 293 -1.92 -8.30 5.49
N THR A 294 -1.51 -8.35 4.22
CA THR A 294 -0.19 -7.85 3.80
C THR A 294 -0.06 -6.33 3.80
N SER A 295 -1.15 -5.58 3.59
CA SER A 295 -1.14 -4.11 3.55
C SER A 295 -2.50 -3.49 3.84
N HIS A 296 -2.50 -2.34 4.56
CA HIS A 296 -3.71 -1.55 4.87
C HIS A 296 -4.46 -1.11 3.60
N ARG A 297 -3.75 -0.73 2.52
CA ARG A 297 -4.34 -0.33 1.24
C ARG A 297 -5.32 -1.35 0.65
N PHE A 298 -5.14 -2.64 0.94
CA PHE A 298 -6.01 -3.69 0.41
C PHE A 298 -7.23 -4.01 1.28
N LEU A 299 -7.41 -3.35 2.42
CA LEU A 299 -8.57 -3.55 3.29
C LEU A 299 -9.88 -3.22 2.56
N SER A 300 -9.97 -2.08 1.90
CA SER A 300 -11.16 -1.71 1.11
C SER A 300 -11.37 -2.62 -0.09
N THR A 301 -10.28 -3.02 -0.76
CA THR A 301 -10.31 -3.97 -1.89
C THR A 301 -10.85 -5.35 -1.47
N ALA A 302 -10.60 -5.78 -0.22
CA ALA A 302 -11.10 -7.05 0.30
C ALA A 302 -12.56 -7.00 0.80
N ALA A 303 -13.08 -5.82 1.12
CA ALA A 303 -14.41 -5.64 1.70
C ALA A 303 -15.54 -6.31 0.89
N PRO A 304 -15.57 -6.23 -0.46
CA PRO A 304 -16.61 -6.89 -1.25
C PRO A 304 -16.59 -8.42 -1.13
N ALA A 305 -15.40 -9.04 -1.10
CA ALA A 305 -15.27 -10.49 -0.96
C ALA A 305 -15.74 -10.93 0.43
N MET A 306 -15.32 -10.21 1.47
CA MET A 306 -15.72 -10.42 2.86
C MET A 306 -17.24 -10.31 3.02
N ALA A 307 -17.85 -9.27 2.47
CA ALA A 307 -19.29 -9.05 2.51
C ALA A 307 -20.07 -10.19 1.83
N VAL A 308 -19.61 -10.70 0.69
CA VAL A 308 -20.27 -11.83 0.01
C VAL A 308 -20.16 -13.12 0.84
N LEU A 309 -18.98 -13.44 1.37
CA LEU A 309 -18.76 -14.63 2.20
C LEU A 309 -19.56 -14.57 3.51
N ALA A 310 -19.53 -13.43 4.20
CA ALA A 310 -20.30 -13.21 5.42
C ALA A 310 -21.81 -13.31 5.16
N SER A 311 -22.29 -12.74 4.05
CA SER A 311 -23.71 -12.79 3.68
C SER A 311 -24.21 -14.22 3.41
N PHE A 312 -23.35 -15.11 2.89
CA PHE A 312 -23.66 -16.51 2.69
C PHE A 312 -23.91 -17.22 4.03
N VAL A 313 -23.04 -17.00 5.02
CA VAL A 313 -23.21 -17.55 6.38
C VAL A 313 -24.42 -16.95 7.06
N LEU A 314 -24.54 -15.63 7.07
CA LEU A 314 -25.62 -14.91 7.73
C LEU A 314 -26.99 -15.31 7.19
N TYR A 315 -27.11 -15.46 5.86
CA TYR A 315 -28.35 -15.97 5.28
C TYR A 315 -28.67 -17.41 5.71
N GLY A 316 -27.65 -18.27 5.83
CA GLY A 316 -27.79 -19.61 6.37
C GLY A 316 -28.34 -19.62 7.80
N LEU A 317 -27.83 -18.73 8.66
CA LEU A 317 -28.30 -18.53 10.03
C LEU A 317 -29.75 -18.02 10.07
N ILE A 318 -30.08 -16.99 9.28
CA ILE A 318 -31.44 -16.44 9.17
C ILE A 318 -32.44 -17.51 8.73
N LYS A 319 -32.08 -18.36 7.76
CA LYS A 319 -32.93 -19.47 7.31
C LYS A 319 -33.17 -20.48 8.44
N LYS A 320 -32.14 -20.78 9.24
CA LYS A 320 -32.26 -21.67 10.40
C LYS A 320 -33.16 -21.07 11.49
N ILE A 321 -33.12 -19.76 11.74
CA ILE A 321 -33.95 -19.07 12.75
C ILE A 321 -35.45 -19.07 12.37
N ASN A 322 -35.77 -19.11 11.07
CA ASN A 322 -37.13 -19.23 10.53
C ASN A 322 -38.09 -18.08 10.92
N PHE A 323 -37.68 -16.83 10.71
CA PHE A 323 -38.54 -15.64 10.91
C PHE A 323 -39.84 -15.65 10.08
N GLY A 324 -39.92 -16.47 9.02
CA GLY A 324 -41.15 -16.62 8.24
C GLY A 324 -42.32 -17.19 9.04
N GLU A 325 -42.04 -18.03 10.03
CA GLU A 325 -43.05 -18.58 10.94
C GLU A 325 -43.63 -17.51 11.88
N VAL A 326 -42.76 -16.63 12.40
CA VAL A 326 -43.16 -15.48 13.22
C VAL A 326 -44.12 -14.60 12.44
N LYS A 327 -43.80 -14.24 11.20
CA LYS A 327 -44.67 -13.42 10.36
C LYS A 327 -46.05 -14.04 10.18
N LYS A 328 -46.12 -15.34 9.90
CA LYS A 328 -47.40 -16.07 9.73
C LYS A 328 -48.22 -16.06 11.03
N LYS A 329 -47.60 -16.42 12.16
CA LYS A 329 -48.25 -16.44 13.49
C LYS A 329 -48.71 -15.04 13.92
N PHE A 330 -47.88 -14.03 13.68
CA PHE A 330 -48.19 -12.65 14.00
C PHE A 330 -49.41 -12.15 13.23
N VAL A 331 -49.46 -12.38 11.90
CA VAL A 331 -50.61 -11.97 11.08
C VAL A 331 -51.90 -12.66 11.53
N SER A 332 -51.85 -13.96 11.86
CA SER A 332 -53.03 -14.67 12.36
C SER A 332 -53.52 -14.20 13.73
N MET A 333 -52.64 -13.66 14.57
CA MET A 333 -52.96 -13.25 15.94
C MET A 333 -53.14 -11.73 16.10
N ARG A 334 -52.81 -10.93 15.08
CA ARG A 334 -52.94 -9.47 15.07
C ARG A 334 -54.35 -8.97 15.48
N PRO A 335 -55.46 -9.64 15.10
CA PRO A 335 -56.80 -9.24 15.54
C PRO A 335 -56.99 -9.27 17.07
N ASN A 336 -56.24 -10.09 17.80
CA ASN A 336 -56.35 -10.26 19.25
C ASN A 336 -55.50 -9.24 20.04
N GLY A 337 -54.92 -8.24 19.37
CA GLY A 337 -54.09 -7.20 19.97
C GLY A 337 -52.60 -7.35 19.62
N PHE A 338 -51.97 -6.23 19.29
CA PHE A 338 -50.59 -6.17 18.78
C PHE A 338 -49.57 -6.83 19.72
N TRP A 339 -49.58 -6.48 21.01
CA TRP A 339 -48.61 -6.97 21.98
C TRP A 339 -48.76 -8.46 22.28
N GLN A 340 -50.00 -8.96 22.30
CA GLN A 340 -50.26 -10.37 22.52
C GLN A 340 -49.82 -11.19 21.29
N ALA A 341 -50.09 -10.69 20.08
CA ALA A 341 -49.63 -11.28 18.83
C ALA A 341 -48.10 -11.32 18.75
N LEU A 342 -47.41 -10.24 19.16
CA LEU A 342 -45.95 -10.19 19.16
C LEU A 342 -45.35 -11.22 20.12
N ARG A 343 -45.75 -11.19 21.40
CA ARG A 343 -45.21 -12.10 22.43
C ARG A 343 -45.42 -13.58 22.09
N LYS A 344 -46.59 -13.94 21.54
CA LYS A 344 -46.92 -15.34 21.23
C LYS A 344 -46.37 -15.82 19.88
N SER A 345 -46.04 -14.90 18.96
CA SER A 345 -45.48 -15.25 17.65
C SER A 345 -43.96 -15.39 17.68
N THR A 346 -43.26 -14.78 18.63
CA THR A 346 -41.80 -14.83 18.77
C THR A 346 -41.35 -15.83 19.83
N GLY A 347 -40.53 -16.81 19.46
CA GLY A 347 -39.84 -17.68 20.42
C GLY A 347 -38.46 -17.13 20.81
N ALA A 348 -37.85 -17.71 21.86
CA ALA A 348 -36.53 -17.29 22.36
C ALA A 348 -35.45 -17.30 21.27
N ARG A 349 -35.48 -18.29 20.37
CA ARG A 349 -34.56 -18.38 19.23
C ARG A 349 -34.68 -17.20 18.27
N GLN A 350 -35.89 -16.76 17.96
CA GLN A 350 -36.12 -15.66 17.04
C GLN A 350 -35.77 -14.31 17.67
N VAL A 351 -36.05 -14.14 18.97
CA VAL A 351 -35.61 -12.96 19.73
C VAL A 351 -34.08 -12.88 19.77
N ALA A 352 -33.41 -13.97 20.17
CA ALA A 352 -31.94 -14.01 20.20
C ALA A 352 -31.33 -13.77 18.82
N GLY A 353 -31.90 -14.36 17.76
CA GLY A 353 -31.46 -14.14 16.39
C GLY A 353 -31.66 -12.70 15.91
N ALA A 354 -32.76 -12.05 16.27
CA ALA A 354 -33.01 -10.66 15.95
C ALA A 354 -32.05 -9.72 16.70
N LEU A 355 -31.82 -9.98 18.00
CA LEU A 355 -30.86 -9.22 18.81
C LEU A 355 -29.43 -9.40 18.29
N PHE A 356 -29.03 -10.62 17.90
CA PHE A 356 -27.73 -10.87 17.28
C PHE A 356 -27.55 -10.02 16.01
N ILE A 357 -28.53 -10.02 15.10
CA ILE A 357 -28.44 -9.22 13.86
C ILE A 357 -28.43 -7.73 14.17
N ALA A 358 -29.33 -7.26 15.06
CA ALA A 358 -29.45 -5.85 15.37
C ALA A 358 -28.22 -5.31 16.10
N LEU A 359 -27.78 -5.98 17.18
CA LEU A 359 -26.77 -5.46 18.09
C LEU A 359 -25.33 -5.83 17.72
N LEU A 360 -25.12 -6.93 17.00
CA LEU A 360 -23.77 -7.41 16.69
C LEU A 360 -23.39 -7.28 15.21
N ILE A 361 -24.34 -6.94 14.34
CA ILE A 361 -24.08 -6.72 12.92
C ILE A 361 -24.49 -5.31 12.52
N VAL A 362 -25.78 -4.99 12.62
CA VAL A 362 -26.29 -3.71 12.10
C VAL A 362 -25.76 -2.53 12.92
N LEU A 363 -25.94 -2.54 14.23
CA LEU A 363 -25.53 -1.44 15.09
C LEU A 363 -24.03 -1.13 14.98
N PRO A 364 -23.09 -2.08 15.19
CA PRO A 364 -21.67 -1.77 15.13
C PRO A 364 -21.20 -1.38 13.73
N ASN A 365 -21.70 -2.03 12.67
CA ASN A 365 -21.30 -1.67 11.31
C ASN A 365 -21.82 -0.29 10.92
N VAL A 366 -23.08 0.04 11.24
CA VAL A 366 -23.63 1.39 10.98
C VAL A 366 -22.89 2.43 11.82
N TRP A 367 -22.55 2.10 13.07
CA TRP A 367 -21.80 2.98 13.94
C TRP A 367 -20.43 3.35 13.34
N PHE A 368 -19.60 2.36 13.01
CA PHE A 368 -18.29 2.59 12.39
C PHE A 368 -18.38 3.12 10.95
N ALA A 369 -19.49 2.88 10.26
CA ALA A 369 -19.76 3.48 8.95
C ALA A 369 -20.04 4.99 9.05
N VAL A 370 -20.78 5.42 10.08
CA VAL A 370 -20.98 6.85 10.36
C VAL A 370 -19.66 7.48 10.75
N ASP A 371 -18.89 6.80 11.61
CA ASP A 371 -17.54 7.20 12.01
C ASP A 371 -16.63 7.46 10.80
N ALA A 372 -16.47 6.44 9.94
CA ALA A 372 -15.66 6.53 8.72
C ALA A 372 -16.11 7.61 7.72
N GLY A 373 -17.36 8.06 7.81
CA GLY A 373 -17.93 9.11 6.96
C GLY A 373 -17.70 10.54 7.50
N ILE A 374 -17.22 10.68 8.74
CA ILE A 374 -16.94 11.97 9.36
C ILE A 374 -15.47 12.33 9.10
N PRO A 375 -15.17 13.52 8.56
CA PRO A 375 -13.79 13.99 8.43
C PRO A 375 -13.14 14.18 9.80
N GLY A 376 -11.88 13.78 9.94
CA GLY A 376 -11.15 13.84 11.21
C GLY A 376 -11.07 15.25 11.81
N GLU A 377 -11.14 16.30 10.98
CA GLU A 377 -11.12 17.71 11.42
C GLU A 377 -12.39 18.09 12.17
N VAL A 378 -13.53 17.61 11.67
CA VAL A 378 -14.84 17.85 12.28
C VAL A 378 -14.90 17.15 13.62
N GLU A 379 -14.38 15.92 13.65
CA GLU A 379 -14.28 15.14 14.87
C GLU A 379 -13.38 15.81 15.91
N ASN A 380 -12.17 16.21 15.53
CA ASN A 380 -11.24 16.93 16.40
C ASN A 380 -11.82 18.24 16.94
N LYS A 381 -12.58 18.97 16.12
CA LYS A 381 -13.31 20.17 16.57
C LYS A 381 -14.38 19.82 17.60
N TRP A 382 -15.22 18.82 17.35
CA TRP A 382 -16.27 18.38 18.29
C TRP A 382 -15.68 17.93 19.62
N VAL A 383 -14.60 17.13 19.58
CA VAL A 383 -13.85 16.71 20.77
C VAL A 383 -13.34 17.92 21.53
N SER A 384 -12.72 18.89 20.83
CA SER A 384 -12.18 20.10 21.46
C SER A 384 -13.25 21.00 22.08
N GLU A 385 -14.44 21.11 21.46
CA GLU A 385 -15.57 21.91 21.94
C GLU A 385 -16.26 21.24 23.13
N GLU A 386 -16.47 19.92 23.09
CA GLU A 386 -16.99 19.16 24.24
C GLU A 386 -16.04 19.19 25.44
N MET A 387 -14.72 19.08 25.21
CA MET A 387 -13.73 19.21 26.29
C MET A 387 -13.77 20.58 26.96
N LYS A 388 -13.89 21.64 26.17
CA LYS A 388 -14.08 23.01 26.66
C LYS A 388 -15.39 23.13 27.45
N ALA A 389 -16.48 22.57 26.94
CA ALA A 389 -17.78 22.58 27.62
C ALA A 389 -17.79 21.81 28.95
N ARG A 390 -16.91 20.82 29.13
CA ARG A 390 -16.79 20.00 30.35
C ARG A 390 -15.71 20.47 31.34
N ASN A 391 -15.09 21.64 31.14
CA ASN A 391 -14.03 22.19 31.99
C ASN A 391 -12.84 21.21 32.19
N PHE A 392 -12.53 20.41 31.16
CA PHE A 392 -11.51 19.38 31.25
C PHE A 392 -10.12 19.96 30.94
N THR A 393 -9.22 19.96 31.92
CA THR A 393 -7.82 20.40 31.74
C THR A 393 -6.96 19.28 31.17
N TRP A 394 -6.06 19.63 30.25
CA TRP A 394 -5.06 18.75 29.64
C TRP A 394 -4.08 18.20 30.70
N THR A 395 -4.40 17.06 31.29
CA THR A 395 -3.46 16.28 32.12
C THR A 395 -3.29 14.89 31.53
N ARG A 396 -2.11 14.27 31.71
CA ARG A 396 -1.80 12.95 31.14
C ARG A 396 -2.73 11.83 31.63
N GLU A 397 -3.26 11.97 32.85
CA GLU A 397 -4.28 11.07 33.42
C GLU A 397 -5.66 11.25 32.79
N ASN A 398 -5.96 12.46 32.31
CA ASN A 398 -7.18 12.78 31.60
C ASN A 398 -7.11 12.28 30.15
N MET A 399 -5.95 12.31 29.48
CA MET A 399 -5.79 11.79 28.11
C MET A 399 -6.11 10.29 27.97
N SER A 400 -5.68 9.44 28.90
CA SER A 400 -5.97 8.00 28.85
C SER A 400 -7.44 7.69 29.16
N LYS A 401 -8.10 8.52 29.98
CA LYS A 401 -9.55 8.44 30.24
C LYS A 401 -10.38 9.02 29.08
N THR A 402 -9.85 9.99 28.34
CA THR A 402 -10.44 10.57 27.13
C THR A 402 -10.47 9.57 25.97
N PHE A 403 -9.37 8.85 25.71
CA PHE A 403 -9.31 7.85 24.64
C PHE A 403 -10.28 6.67 24.87
N ALA A 404 -10.57 6.36 26.13
CA ALA A 404 -11.57 5.36 26.51
C ALA A 404 -13.03 5.85 26.44
N GLY A 405 -13.26 7.14 26.14
CA GLY A 405 -14.54 7.82 26.33
C GLY A 405 -15.22 8.37 25.07
N HIS A 406 -14.56 8.38 23.91
CA HIS A 406 -15.16 8.87 22.66
C HIS A 406 -15.62 7.71 21.79
N SER A 407 -16.88 7.80 21.38
CA SER A 407 -17.53 6.77 20.61
C SER A 407 -17.25 6.88 19.10
N LEU A 408 -16.52 7.91 18.65
CA LEU A 408 -16.11 8.16 17.27
C LEU A 408 -14.57 8.35 17.24
N GLY A 409 -13.93 8.16 16.10
CA GLY A 409 -12.49 8.32 15.88
C GLY A 409 -11.72 7.03 15.61
N ALA A 410 -12.42 5.92 15.40
CA ALA A 410 -11.79 4.65 15.04
C ALA A 410 -11.50 4.58 13.53
N PHE A 411 -12.33 5.24 12.72
CA PHE A 411 -12.19 5.34 11.27
C PHE A 411 -12.50 6.75 10.81
N GLY A 412 -11.77 7.25 9.81
CA GLY A 412 -12.00 8.56 9.21
C GLY A 412 -10.78 9.01 8.41
N GLN A 413 -11.01 9.85 7.40
CA GLN A 413 -9.93 10.53 6.67
C GLN A 413 -9.82 11.97 7.16
N GLY A 414 -8.59 12.46 7.29
CA GLY A 414 -8.29 13.85 7.62
C GLY A 414 -7.52 14.55 6.50
N TYR A 415 -7.55 15.89 6.51
CA TYR A 415 -6.80 16.77 5.64
C TYR A 415 -5.77 17.57 6.44
N HIS A 416 -4.61 17.84 5.83
CA HIS A 416 -3.56 18.69 6.42
C HIS A 416 -3.98 20.17 6.40
N ASN A 417 -4.77 20.59 7.39
CA ASN A 417 -5.34 21.94 7.45
C ASN A 417 -4.31 23.06 7.64
N GLY A 418 -3.15 22.78 8.24
CA GLY A 418 -2.09 23.78 8.44
C GLY A 418 -1.46 24.25 7.12
N TRP A 419 -1.46 23.38 6.11
CA TRP A 419 -0.83 23.63 4.81
C TRP A 419 -1.64 24.54 3.91
N ILE A 420 -2.97 24.48 3.98
CA ILE A 420 -3.85 25.22 3.06
C ILE A 420 -3.63 26.74 3.13
N PRO A 421 -3.60 27.40 4.30
CA PRO A 421 -3.35 28.84 4.36
C PRO A 421 -1.98 29.24 3.83
N ALA A 422 -0.94 28.44 4.11
CA ALA A 422 0.42 28.70 3.65
C ALA A 422 0.53 28.59 2.12
N MET A 423 -0.07 27.55 1.53
CA MET A 423 -0.13 27.38 0.08
C MET A 423 -1.00 28.46 -0.58
N THR A 424 -2.10 28.85 0.04
CA THR A 424 -2.95 29.95 -0.46
C THR A 424 -2.18 31.28 -0.48
N TRP A 425 -1.34 31.55 0.53
CA TRP A 425 -0.42 32.68 0.51
C TRP A 425 0.62 32.55 -0.60
N LEU A 426 1.23 31.37 -0.76
CA LEU A 426 2.23 31.12 -1.80
C LEU A 426 1.68 31.40 -3.21
N ALA A 427 0.43 31.03 -3.49
CA ALA A 427 -0.22 31.30 -4.77
C ALA A 427 -0.34 32.80 -5.13
N THR A 428 -0.23 33.69 -4.14
CA THR A 428 -0.20 35.15 -4.37
C THR A 428 1.18 35.69 -4.74
N GLN A 429 2.22 34.87 -4.67
CA GLN A 429 3.60 35.22 -5.02
C GLN A 429 3.90 34.90 -6.49
N ASP A 430 4.89 35.58 -7.08
CA ASP A 430 5.41 35.35 -8.45
C ASP A 430 4.30 35.28 -9.53
N THR A 431 3.25 36.09 -9.36
CA THR A 431 2.08 36.11 -10.26
C THR A 431 2.33 36.82 -11.59
N ASP A 432 3.50 37.43 -11.74
CA ASP A 432 3.98 38.10 -12.94
C ASP A 432 4.53 37.13 -14.01
N VAL A 433 4.83 35.88 -13.63
CA VAL A 433 5.27 34.82 -14.55
C VAL A 433 4.29 33.64 -14.59
N ARG A 434 4.44 32.79 -15.61
CA ARG A 434 3.62 31.58 -15.75
C ARG A 434 3.95 30.57 -14.65
N ILE A 435 2.98 29.73 -14.27
CA ILE A 435 3.16 28.71 -13.22
C ILE A 435 4.38 27.83 -13.48
N GLU A 436 4.62 27.44 -14.73
CA GLU A 436 5.75 26.57 -15.08
C GLU A 436 7.13 27.26 -14.95
N GLU A 437 7.15 28.58 -14.90
CA GLU A 437 8.33 29.44 -14.80
C GLU A 437 8.51 30.04 -13.39
N ARG A 438 7.54 29.84 -12.49
CA ARG A 438 7.66 30.27 -11.10
C ARG A 438 8.77 29.52 -10.37
N PRO A 439 9.38 30.12 -9.34
CA PRO A 439 10.34 29.41 -8.49
C PRO A 439 9.71 28.17 -7.85
N ALA A 440 10.47 27.08 -7.78
CA ALA A 440 10.00 25.88 -7.11
C ALA A 440 10.00 26.03 -5.58
N LEU A 441 9.13 25.25 -4.94
CA LEU A 441 9.11 24.99 -3.51
C LEU A 441 9.76 23.63 -3.23
N ILE A 442 10.64 23.56 -2.23
CA ILE A 442 11.10 22.30 -1.65
C ILE A 442 10.34 22.02 -0.35
N SER A 443 9.82 20.82 -0.23
CA SER A 443 9.17 20.29 0.97
C SER A 443 9.30 18.77 0.94
N TRP A 444 8.88 18.09 2.01
CA TRP A 444 8.72 16.64 1.94
C TRP A 444 7.73 16.23 0.85
N TRP A 445 7.92 15.02 0.29
CA TRP A 445 7.23 14.56 -0.91
C TRP A 445 5.72 14.39 -0.72
N ASP A 446 5.25 14.11 0.50
CA ASP A 446 3.82 14.05 0.87
C ASP A 446 3.04 15.30 0.42
N TYR A 447 3.69 16.46 0.39
CA TYR A 447 3.00 17.74 0.21
C TYR A 447 2.98 18.26 -1.23
N GLY A 448 3.73 17.66 -2.16
CA GLY A 448 3.97 18.23 -3.49
C GLY A 448 2.70 18.57 -4.28
N PHE A 449 1.61 17.80 -4.13
CA PHE A 449 0.33 18.13 -4.76
C PHE A 449 -0.36 19.36 -4.18
N TYR A 450 -0.25 19.60 -2.86
CA TYR A 450 -0.74 20.85 -2.26
C TYR A 450 0.05 22.04 -2.81
N CYS A 451 1.36 21.89 -2.93
CA CYS A 451 2.27 22.90 -3.45
C CYS A 451 1.94 23.27 -4.90
N ALA A 452 1.72 22.25 -5.75
CA ALA A 452 1.40 22.46 -7.15
C ALA A 452 -0.03 22.97 -7.40
N ASN A 453 -1.03 22.43 -6.69
CA ASN A 453 -2.45 22.70 -6.96
C ASN A 453 -2.98 23.93 -6.19
N ILE A 454 -2.66 24.04 -4.89
CA ILE A 454 -3.10 25.17 -4.08
C ILE A 454 -2.09 26.30 -4.14
N GLY A 455 -0.79 25.96 -4.12
CA GLY A 455 0.29 26.94 -4.13
C GLY A 455 0.59 27.55 -5.50
N ASP A 456 0.09 26.99 -6.59
CA ASP A 456 0.40 27.40 -7.97
C ASP A 456 1.92 27.57 -8.23
N HIS A 457 2.77 26.73 -7.64
CA HIS A 457 4.23 26.74 -7.82
C HIS A 457 4.75 25.33 -8.14
N PRO A 458 5.82 25.18 -8.94
CA PRO A 458 6.48 23.89 -9.12
C PRO A 458 6.99 23.32 -7.79
N THR A 459 7.04 22.00 -7.67
CA THR A 459 7.55 21.31 -6.48
C THR A 459 8.81 20.51 -6.80
N VAL A 460 9.75 20.44 -5.85
CA VAL A 460 10.97 19.63 -5.97
C VAL A 460 10.67 18.13 -5.79
N ALA A 461 9.70 17.81 -4.92
CA ALA A 461 9.30 16.45 -4.59
C ALA A 461 7.78 16.32 -4.54
N ASP A 462 7.24 15.13 -4.86
CA ASP A 462 5.79 14.93 -4.94
C ASP A 462 5.30 13.52 -4.56
N PRO A 463 3.98 13.36 -4.33
CA PRO A 463 3.35 12.09 -3.97
C PRO A 463 3.52 10.93 -4.98
N PHE A 464 4.03 11.17 -6.19
CA PHE A 464 4.45 10.11 -7.11
C PHE A 464 5.83 9.52 -6.77
N GLN A 465 6.39 9.87 -5.60
CA GLN A 465 7.67 9.37 -5.08
C GLN A 465 8.88 9.90 -5.84
N GLU A 466 8.70 11.02 -6.55
CA GLU A 466 9.77 11.74 -7.23
C GLU A 466 10.39 12.79 -6.29
N GLY A 467 11.69 13.04 -6.44
CA GLY A 467 12.38 14.09 -5.67
C GLY A 467 12.62 13.78 -4.18
N ILE A 468 12.46 12.53 -3.74
CA ILE A 468 12.74 12.14 -2.35
C ILE A 468 14.20 12.42 -1.94
N PRO A 469 15.24 12.03 -2.72
CA PRO A 469 16.63 12.31 -2.36
C PRO A 469 16.94 13.78 -2.05
N PRO A 470 16.61 14.76 -2.92
CA PRO A 470 16.84 16.17 -2.62
C PRO A 470 16.05 16.67 -1.41
N ALA A 471 14.76 16.29 -1.28
CA ALA A 471 13.93 16.76 -0.18
C ALA A 471 14.43 16.23 1.17
N GLY A 472 14.73 14.94 1.27
CA GLY A 472 15.24 14.33 2.49
C GLY A 472 16.64 14.86 2.84
N ALA A 473 17.53 14.98 1.84
CA ALA A 473 18.86 15.53 2.08
C ALA A 473 18.79 16.98 2.59
N PHE A 474 17.86 17.80 2.06
CA PHE A 474 17.67 19.19 2.49
C PHE A 474 17.16 19.27 3.93
N LEU A 475 16.20 18.43 4.30
CA LEU A 475 15.63 18.37 5.66
C LEU A 475 16.64 17.87 6.69
N LEU A 476 17.58 17.01 6.30
CA LEU A 476 18.63 16.46 7.18
C LEU A 476 19.96 17.22 7.09
N ALA A 477 20.01 18.32 6.34
CA ALA A 477 21.23 19.13 6.20
C ALA A 477 21.59 19.78 7.53
N GLN A 478 22.88 19.71 7.91
CA GLN A 478 23.36 20.22 9.20
C GLN A 478 23.84 21.67 9.15
N SER A 479 23.84 22.28 7.96
CA SER A 479 24.23 23.68 7.76
C SER A 479 23.55 24.31 6.55
N GLU A 480 23.49 25.64 6.54
CA GLU A 480 22.97 26.42 5.41
C GLU A 480 23.78 26.19 4.12
N SER A 481 25.11 26.01 4.23
CA SER A 481 25.97 25.66 3.09
C SER A 481 25.53 24.36 2.42
N GLU A 482 25.21 23.34 3.21
CA GLU A 482 24.71 22.07 2.68
C GLU A 482 23.35 22.24 2.00
N GLN A 483 22.44 23.01 2.59
CA GLN A 483 21.14 23.30 2.00
C GLN A 483 21.27 23.96 0.64
N ILE A 484 22.09 25.02 0.54
CA ILE A 484 22.35 25.71 -0.74
C ILE A 484 22.96 24.75 -1.76
N ALA A 485 23.90 23.91 -1.34
CA ALA A 485 24.52 22.92 -2.20
C ALA A 485 23.50 21.90 -2.75
N ILE A 486 22.54 21.46 -1.93
CA ILE A 486 21.47 20.53 -2.33
C ILE A 486 20.51 21.20 -3.33
N LEU A 487 20.07 22.44 -3.07
CA LEU A 487 19.23 23.21 -3.98
C LEU A 487 19.90 23.38 -5.36
N MET A 488 21.17 23.74 -5.35
CA MET A 488 21.96 23.88 -6.56
C MET A 488 22.11 22.54 -7.30
N THR A 489 22.42 21.47 -6.58
CA THR A 489 22.55 20.11 -7.15
C THR A 489 21.27 19.71 -7.86
N ARG A 490 20.11 20.00 -7.27
CA ARG A 490 18.82 19.69 -7.91
C ARG A 490 18.61 20.41 -9.24
N ILE A 491 18.99 21.69 -9.32
CA ILE A 491 18.92 22.45 -10.58
C ILE A 491 19.89 21.86 -11.61
N LEU A 492 21.11 21.52 -11.18
CA LEU A 492 22.13 20.94 -12.05
C LEU A 492 21.75 19.56 -12.59
N GLU A 493 20.97 18.75 -11.87
CA GLU A 493 20.47 17.47 -12.37
C GLU A 493 19.69 17.64 -13.67
N ARG A 494 18.88 18.71 -13.78
CA ARG A 494 18.15 19.02 -15.00
C ARG A 494 19.11 19.36 -16.15
N VAL A 495 20.16 20.13 -15.87
CA VAL A 495 21.19 20.48 -16.85
C VAL A 495 21.89 19.23 -17.38
N ILE A 496 22.30 18.33 -16.48
CA ILE A 496 22.94 17.05 -16.82
C ILE A 496 22.00 16.18 -17.65
N LYS A 497 20.71 16.08 -17.27
CA LYS A 497 19.72 15.29 -18.00
C LYS A 497 19.53 15.78 -19.45
N ASP A 498 19.53 17.09 -19.65
CA ASP A 498 19.29 17.69 -20.97
C ASP A 498 20.56 17.70 -21.86
N ASN A 499 21.75 17.86 -21.27
CA ASN A 499 22.99 18.12 -22.02
C ASN A 499 24.06 17.02 -21.90
N LYS A 500 23.88 16.04 -21.00
CA LYS A 500 24.90 15.05 -20.62
C LYS A 500 26.21 15.66 -20.10
N GLY A 501 26.12 16.84 -19.47
CA GLY A 501 27.23 17.62 -18.94
C GLY A 501 26.80 19.04 -18.60
N PHE A 502 27.69 19.84 -18.01
CA PHE A 502 27.43 21.26 -17.79
C PHE A 502 27.56 22.03 -19.10
N ASN A 503 26.53 22.78 -19.47
CA ASN A 503 26.57 23.66 -20.63
C ASN A 503 27.48 24.88 -20.38
N GLU A 504 27.78 25.63 -21.44
CA GLU A 504 28.71 26.76 -21.37
C GLU A 504 28.26 27.85 -20.38
N SER A 505 26.96 28.16 -20.32
CA SER A 505 26.41 29.16 -19.40
C SER A 505 26.63 28.77 -17.94
N VAL A 506 26.33 27.52 -17.58
CA VAL A 506 26.53 26.98 -16.24
C VAL A 506 28.01 26.94 -15.88
N ARG A 507 28.86 26.51 -16.81
CA ARG A 507 30.32 26.48 -16.60
C ARG A 507 30.89 27.88 -16.37
N ASN A 508 30.43 28.88 -17.13
CA ASN A 508 30.84 30.27 -16.94
C ASN A 508 30.38 30.83 -15.58
N ALA A 509 29.17 30.49 -15.14
CA ALA A 509 28.68 30.86 -13.81
C ALA A 509 29.51 30.23 -12.68
N MET A 510 29.92 28.96 -12.83
CA MET A 510 30.82 28.28 -11.88
C MET A 510 32.19 28.95 -11.79
N LEU A 511 32.83 29.25 -12.93
CA LEU A 511 34.12 29.93 -12.99
C LEU A 511 34.06 31.34 -12.38
N ALA A 512 33.00 32.10 -12.69
CA ALA A 512 32.82 33.46 -12.17
C ALA A 512 32.66 33.51 -10.64
N ASN A 513 32.21 32.42 -10.01
CA ASN A 513 31.99 32.32 -8.56
C ASN A 513 33.09 31.51 -7.85
N GLY A 514 34.27 31.39 -8.44
CA GLY A 514 35.48 30.93 -7.75
C GLY A 514 35.78 29.44 -7.85
N LEU A 515 35.02 28.66 -8.64
CA LEU A 515 35.42 27.29 -9.00
C LEU A 515 36.46 27.31 -10.12
N ASN A 516 37.37 26.34 -10.11
CA ASN A 516 38.30 26.09 -11.22
C ASN A 516 37.86 24.90 -12.08
N ASP A 517 38.50 24.72 -13.23
CA ASP A 517 38.15 23.67 -14.19
C ASP A 517 38.22 22.26 -13.62
N THR A 518 39.18 21.99 -12.74
CA THR A 518 39.33 20.68 -12.09
C THR A 518 38.17 20.42 -11.12
N GLN A 519 37.77 21.43 -10.34
CA GLN A 519 36.62 21.33 -9.44
C GLN A 519 35.31 21.14 -10.21
N ILE A 520 35.12 21.88 -11.31
CA ILE A 520 33.93 21.75 -12.16
C ILE A 520 33.86 20.35 -12.78
N ALA A 521 34.99 19.83 -13.28
CA ALA A 521 35.05 18.49 -13.84
C ALA A 521 34.72 17.41 -12.80
N ALA A 522 35.21 17.56 -11.55
CA ALA A 522 34.89 16.65 -10.46
C ALA A 522 33.40 16.66 -10.10
N LEU A 523 32.78 17.84 -10.01
CA LEU A 523 31.33 17.96 -9.77
C LEU A 523 30.52 17.33 -10.91
N GLN A 524 30.94 17.54 -12.16
CA GLN A 524 30.26 16.95 -13.31
C GLN A 524 30.35 15.42 -13.30
N ASP A 525 31.51 14.87 -12.96
CA ASP A 525 31.73 13.43 -12.90
C ASP A 525 30.85 12.75 -11.84
N ILE A 526 30.76 13.34 -10.64
CA ILE A 526 29.87 12.87 -9.57
C ILE A 526 28.42 12.78 -10.07
N MET A 527 27.94 13.79 -10.81
CA MET A 527 26.56 13.81 -11.29
C MET A 527 26.30 12.87 -12.48
N LEU A 528 27.31 12.56 -13.29
CA LEU A 528 27.20 11.63 -14.42
C LEU A 528 27.34 10.18 -13.97
N HIS A 529 28.16 9.91 -12.95
CA HIS A 529 28.51 8.58 -12.47
C HIS A 529 28.28 8.42 -10.96
N PRO A 530 27.08 8.74 -10.43
CA PRO A 530 26.85 8.78 -8.99
C PRO A 530 26.96 7.42 -8.28
N ALA A 531 26.89 6.31 -9.03
CA ALA A 531 27.09 4.97 -8.47
C ALA A 531 28.54 4.69 -8.08
N ASP A 532 29.51 5.31 -8.74
CA ASP A 532 30.94 5.04 -8.55
C ASP A 532 31.45 5.62 -7.22
N TYR A 533 30.70 6.57 -6.64
CA TYR A 533 31.05 7.26 -5.40
C TYR A 533 30.44 6.64 -4.14
N ARG A 534 29.68 5.54 -4.25
CA ARG A 534 29.07 4.88 -3.09
C ARG A 534 30.11 4.40 -2.08
N GLU A 535 31.18 3.77 -2.57
CA GLU A 535 32.26 3.27 -1.72
C GLU A 535 33.01 4.40 -1.02
N GLU A 536 33.26 5.53 -1.69
CA GLU A 536 33.89 6.72 -1.07
C GLU A 536 33.02 7.27 0.08
N VAL A 537 31.70 7.37 -0.13
CA VAL A 537 30.78 7.86 0.90
C VAL A 537 30.76 6.92 2.11
N LEU A 538 30.69 5.60 1.88
CA LEU A 538 30.65 4.61 2.96
C LEU A 538 31.98 4.48 3.71
N ALA A 539 33.11 4.74 3.06
CA ALA A 539 34.43 4.63 3.68
C ALA A 539 34.78 5.80 4.61
N HIS A 540 34.06 6.92 4.53
CA HIS A 540 34.37 8.17 5.22
C HIS A 540 33.17 8.74 6.00
N PRO A 541 32.62 8.00 6.98
CA PRO A 541 31.48 8.47 7.78
C PRO A 541 31.78 9.75 8.56
N GLU A 542 33.04 10.02 8.91
CA GLU A 542 33.47 11.26 9.57
C GLU A 542 33.28 12.52 8.71
N ILE A 543 33.15 12.36 7.40
CA ILE A 543 32.95 13.44 6.44
C ILE A 543 31.51 13.49 5.96
N PHE A 544 30.96 12.32 5.61
CA PHE A 544 29.65 12.22 4.96
C PHE A 544 28.49 11.91 5.94
N GLY A 545 28.78 11.57 7.18
CA GLY A 545 27.81 10.95 8.10
C GLY A 545 27.65 9.46 7.82
N ASP A 546 27.02 8.75 8.74
CA ASP A 546 26.82 7.31 8.65
C ASP A 546 25.71 6.97 7.64
N TYR A 547 26.06 6.22 6.59
CA TYR A 547 25.12 5.65 5.62
C TYR A 547 25.03 4.13 5.76
N VAL A 548 23.88 3.59 5.37
CA VAL A 548 23.61 2.15 5.40
C VAL A 548 24.38 1.43 4.27
N ASN A 549 25.12 0.39 4.64
CA ASN A 549 25.87 -0.46 3.71
C ASN A 549 25.07 -1.74 3.37
N GLU A 550 25.00 -2.08 2.08
CA GLU A 550 24.30 -3.29 1.59
C GLU A 550 24.83 -4.59 2.23
N SER A 551 26.12 -4.67 2.57
CA SER A 551 26.72 -5.89 3.14
C SER A 551 26.43 -6.12 4.62
N GLU A 552 26.20 -5.05 5.40
CA GLU A 552 25.90 -5.15 6.84
C GLU A 552 24.47 -5.69 7.08
N GLU A 553 23.55 -5.45 6.14
CA GLU A 553 22.16 -5.96 6.22
C GLU A 553 22.06 -7.48 6.00
N ALA A 554 22.91 -8.04 5.14
CA ALA A 554 22.88 -9.47 4.84
C ALA A 554 23.26 -10.34 6.05
N GLU A 555 24.09 -9.83 6.97
CA GLU A 555 24.44 -10.51 8.22
C GLU A 555 23.37 -10.35 9.30
N GLN A 556 22.62 -9.24 9.32
CA GLN A 556 21.53 -9.02 10.29
C GLN A 556 20.24 -9.78 9.95
N GLU A 557 19.97 -10.05 8.66
CA GLU A 557 18.80 -10.84 8.24
C GLU A 557 18.86 -12.32 8.67
N GLU A 558 20.04 -12.89 8.93
CA GLU A 558 20.16 -14.32 9.31
C GLU A 558 19.71 -14.59 10.76
N GLN A 559 19.59 -13.55 11.60
CA GLN A 559 19.24 -13.71 13.02
C GLN A 559 17.78 -13.39 13.40
N GLN A 560 16.95 -12.84 12.50
CA GLN A 560 15.60 -12.37 12.87
C GLN A 560 14.50 -12.93 11.96
N TYR A 561 13.71 -13.83 12.53
CA TYR A 561 12.62 -14.56 11.89
C TYR A 561 11.47 -13.60 11.50
N TYR A 562 11.18 -13.51 10.19
CA TYR A 562 10.07 -12.78 9.55
C TYR A 562 10.01 -11.27 9.82
N HIS A 563 10.69 -10.45 9.02
CA HIS A 563 10.10 -9.27 8.36
C HIS A 563 11.01 -8.84 7.21
N ALA A 564 10.52 -8.91 5.96
CA ALA A 564 11.22 -8.41 4.79
C ALA A 564 11.19 -6.86 4.80
N THR A 565 12.13 -6.25 5.51
CA THR A 565 12.45 -4.83 5.45
C THR A 565 13.93 -4.71 5.13
N SER A 566 14.31 -5.01 3.88
CA SER A 566 15.65 -4.71 3.40
C SER A 566 15.83 -3.20 3.48
N TRP A 567 16.79 -2.75 4.28
CA TRP A 567 17.11 -1.35 4.35
C TRP A 567 17.72 -0.88 3.04
N GLY A 568 18.21 -1.73 2.14
CA GLY A 568 18.70 -1.32 0.82
C GLY A 568 19.80 -0.27 0.97
N GLY A 569 21.05 -0.69 0.86
CA GLY A 569 22.18 0.21 1.08
C GLY A 569 22.23 1.39 0.11
N LEU A 570 23.22 2.26 0.33
CA LEU A 570 23.34 3.57 -0.30
C LEU A 570 23.04 3.58 -1.81
N THR A 571 21.94 4.25 -2.17
CA THR A 571 21.51 4.42 -3.56
C THR A 571 22.36 5.45 -4.29
N ALA A 572 22.44 5.34 -5.62
CA ALA A 572 23.22 6.29 -6.42
C ALA A 572 22.74 7.75 -6.27
N PRO A 573 21.42 8.06 -6.31
CA PRO A 573 20.96 9.43 -6.06
C PRO A 573 21.39 9.95 -4.68
N ASN A 574 21.22 9.17 -3.61
CA ASN A 574 21.63 9.61 -2.26
C ASN A 574 23.15 9.78 -2.15
N ALA A 575 23.94 8.90 -2.78
CA ALA A 575 25.41 9.06 -2.87
C ALA A 575 25.80 10.38 -3.57
N MET A 576 25.13 10.74 -4.66
CA MET A 576 25.35 12.01 -5.36
C MET A 576 25.10 13.20 -4.43
N TYR A 577 23.96 13.23 -3.73
CA TYR A 577 23.64 14.31 -2.80
C TYR A 577 24.60 14.37 -1.62
N ALA A 578 25.03 13.23 -1.08
CA ALA A 578 26.05 13.14 -0.04
C ALA A 578 27.40 13.72 -0.50
N MET A 579 27.82 13.39 -1.73
CA MET A 579 29.06 13.89 -2.31
C MET A 579 29.00 15.38 -2.63
N MET A 580 27.94 15.80 -3.33
CA MET A 580 27.79 17.18 -3.80
C MET A 580 27.73 18.17 -2.64
N ARG A 581 26.97 17.87 -1.57
CA ARG A 581 26.88 18.76 -0.40
C ARG A 581 28.24 18.99 0.26
N VAL A 582 29.07 17.96 0.37
CA VAL A 582 30.39 18.03 1.00
C VAL A 582 31.40 18.72 0.08
N LYS A 583 31.51 18.31 -1.19
CA LYS A 583 32.52 18.87 -2.11
C LYS A 583 32.26 20.35 -2.36
N LEU A 584 31.00 20.76 -2.57
CA LEU A 584 30.64 22.16 -2.76
C LEU A 584 30.95 23.01 -1.52
N SER A 585 30.60 22.51 -0.33
CA SER A 585 30.90 23.20 0.94
C SER A 585 32.39 23.22 1.29
N ALA A 586 33.19 22.30 0.74
CA ALA A 586 34.64 22.30 0.88
C ALA A 586 35.32 23.28 -0.09
N PHE A 587 34.73 23.51 -1.27
CA PHE A 587 35.28 24.40 -2.28
C PHE A 587 34.95 25.87 -2.03
N LEU A 588 33.77 26.15 -1.47
CA LEU A 588 33.21 27.49 -1.35
C LEU A 588 32.63 27.69 0.06
N ASN A 589 32.77 28.90 0.59
CA ASN A 589 32.07 29.30 1.81
C ASN A 589 30.58 29.61 1.53
N THR A 590 29.78 29.84 2.57
CA THR A 590 28.33 30.06 2.45
C THR A 590 27.95 31.22 1.53
N GLU A 591 28.64 32.36 1.62
CA GLU A 591 28.36 33.53 0.76
C GLU A 591 28.70 33.27 -0.72
N GLN A 592 29.80 32.55 -0.96
CA GLN A 592 30.20 32.12 -2.30
C GLN A 592 29.23 31.09 -2.87
N LEU A 593 28.74 30.15 -2.05
CA LEU A 593 27.71 29.19 -2.44
C LEU A 593 26.40 29.89 -2.80
N ALA A 594 25.96 30.86 -2.01
CA ALA A 594 24.77 31.65 -2.31
C ALA A 594 24.94 32.45 -3.62
N SER A 595 26.11 33.06 -3.83
CA SER A 595 26.43 33.79 -5.06
C SER A 595 26.44 32.86 -6.28
N LEU A 596 27.06 31.68 -6.15
CA LEU A 596 27.05 30.66 -7.18
C LEU A 596 25.62 30.18 -7.46
N TYR A 597 24.81 29.93 -6.44
CA TYR A 597 23.42 29.54 -6.59
C TYR A 597 22.63 30.54 -7.44
N HIS A 598 22.77 31.85 -7.16
CA HIS A 598 22.16 32.90 -7.98
C HIS A 598 22.70 32.90 -9.42
N GLY A 599 24.01 32.68 -9.60
CA GLY A 599 24.62 32.53 -10.92
C GLY A 599 24.05 31.36 -11.72
N ILE A 600 23.87 30.20 -11.08
CA ILE A 600 23.24 29.01 -11.67
C ILE A 600 21.77 29.26 -12.00
N CYS A 601 21.03 29.94 -11.13
CA CYS A 601 19.64 30.33 -11.40
C CYS A 601 19.57 31.23 -12.65
N GLY A 602 20.44 32.24 -12.75
CA GLY A 602 20.52 33.12 -13.92
C GLY A 602 20.94 32.38 -15.20
N ALA A 603 21.83 31.40 -15.09
CA ALA A 603 22.31 30.62 -16.23
C ALA A 603 21.30 29.60 -16.76
N THR A 604 20.38 29.13 -15.92
CA THR A 604 19.43 28.04 -16.25
C THR A 604 17.99 28.50 -16.38
N GLY A 605 17.62 29.62 -15.74
CA GLY A 605 16.24 30.06 -15.58
C GLY A 605 15.45 29.26 -14.53
N PHE A 606 16.03 28.22 -13.93
CA PHE A 606 15.40 27.46 -12.86
C PHE A 606 15.80 28.04 -11.51
N GLN A 607 14.85 28.08 -10.59
CA GLN A 607 15.08 28.55 -9.22
C GLN A 607 14.25 27.73 -8.24
N ILE A 608 14.83 27.41 -7.08
CA ILE A 608 14.10 26.93 -5.90
C ILE A 608 14.17 28.06 -4.86
N ARG A 609 13.03 28.63 -4.44
CA ARG A 609 13.02 29.83 -3.57
C ARG A 609 12.34 29.59 -2.25
N TYR A 610 11.35 28.71 -2.23
CA TYR A 610 10.49 28.50 -1.07
C TYR A 610 10.83 27.17 -0.40
N PHE A 611 10.75 27.14 0.93
CA PHE A 611 10.83 25.92 1.73
C PHE A 611 9.57 25.78 2.58
N GLY A 612 8.98 24.59 2.59
CA GLY A 612 7.84 24.24 3.45
C GLY A 612 8.17 23.09 4.39
N VAL A 613 7.87 23.28 5.68
CA VAL A 613 7.93 22.26 6.73
C VAL A 613 6.67 22.27 7.62
N GLU A 614 6.08 21.10 7.84
CA GLU A 614 4.96 20.89 8.76
C GLU A 614 5.48 20.37 10.12
N GLN A 615 4.72 20.56 11.20
CA GLN A 615 5.06 19.98 12.51
C GLN A 615 5.27 18.45 12.45
N ARG A 616 4.45 17.76 11.63
CA ARG A 616 4.51 16.30 11.40
C ARG A 616 5.88 15.85 10.91
N ASP A 617 6.55 16.66 10.10
CA ASP A 617 7.88 16.37 9.56
C ASP A 617 8.91 16.13 10.66
N ILE A 618 8.76 16.84 11.78
CA ILE A 618 9.67 16.77 12.92
C ILE A 618 9.20 15.72 13.93
N THR A 619 7.89 15.63 14.18
CA THR A 619 7.37 14.80 15.28
C THR A 619 7.15 13.34 14.89
N ASP A 620 6.70 13.09 13.66
CA ASP A 620 6.10 11.80 13.30
C ASP A 620 6.88 11.07 12.21
N ILE A 621 7.44 11.81 11.23
CA ILE A 621 8.06 11.22 10.03
C ILE A 621 9.54 11.54 9.86
N TYR A 622 10.18 12.15 10.86
CA TYR A 622 11.62 12.48 10.78
C TYR A 622 12.50 11.25 10.51
N ALA A 623 12.21 10.13 11.17
CA ALA A 623 12.90 8.85 10.92
C ALA A 623 12.72 8.32 9.49
N VAL A 624 11.63 8.71 8.82
CA VAL A 624 11.40 8.36 7.41
C VAL A 624 12.39 9.09 6.51
N PHE A 625 12.72 10.35 6.82
CA PHE A 625 13.72 11.11 6.05
C PHE A 625 15.07 10.41 6.11
N VAL A 626 15.48 10.03 7.33
CA VAL A 626 16.75 9.31 7.59
C VAL A 626 16.77 8.01 6.80
N LYS A 627 15.68 7.24 6.87
CA LYS A 627 15.54 5.99 6.12
C LYS A 627 15.66 6.22 4.62
N LEU A 628 14.84 7.08 4.03
CA LEU A 628 14.79 7.24 2.56
C LEU A 628 16.01 7.96 1.96
N THR A 629 16.85 8.57 2.79
CA THR A 629 18.16 9.14 2.39
C THR A 629 19.32 8.20 2.64
N ASP A 630 19.05 6.96 3.04
CA ASP A 630 20.03 5.90 3.34
C ASP A 630 20.97 6.22 4.51
N ARG A 631 20.61 7.15 5.39
CA ARG A 631 21.39 7.48 6.59
C ARG A 631 21.09 6.52 7.74
N LYS A 632 22.06 6.32 8.65
CA LYS A 632 21.85 5.53 9.86
C LYS A 632 21.08 6.34 10.92
N PRO A 633 20.12 5.72 11.64
CA PRO A 633 19.36 6.40 12.70
C PRO A 633 20.22 6.90 13.87
N GLU A 634 21.37 6.27 14.13
CA GLU A 634 22.24 6.59 15.26
C GLU A 634 22.75 8.04 15.24
N ASP A 635 22.96 8.61 14.05
CA ASP A 635 23.42 9.99 13.86
C ASP A 635 22.36 11.04 14.25
N TYR A 636 21.07 10.66 14.28
CA TYR A 636 19.95 11.60 14.44
C TYR A 636 19.01 11.26 15.60
N ALA A 637 19.28 10.19 16.35
CA ALA A 637 18.48 9.75 17.48
C ALA A 637 19.24 9.91 18.81
N ALA A 638 18.96 10.99 19.54
CA ALA A 638 19.30 11.04 20.96
C ALA A 638 18.34 10.12 21.73
N THR A 639 18.81 8.96 22.20
CA THR A 639 17.99 8.14 23.10
C THR A 639 17.94 8.81 24.47
N ILE A 640 16.83 9.49 24.76
CA ILE A 640 16.56 10.13 26.04
C ILE A 640 15.75 9.16 26.92
N VAL A 641 16.32 8.78 28.06
CA VAL A 641 15.67 7.95 29.06
C VAL A 641 15.19 8.86 30.20
N LYS A 642 13.89 8.84 30.50
CA LYS A 642 13.32 9.66 31.58
C LYS A 642 13.32 8.89 32.91
N ASP A 643 13.73 9.55 33.99
CA ASP A 643 13.62 8.99 35.34
C ASP A 643 12.17 8.98 35.85
N GLN A 644 11.93 8.42 37.04
CA GLN A 644 10.58 8.34 37.64
C GLN A 644 9.91 9.69 37.93
N ARG A 645 10.68 10.79 37.91
CA ARG A 645 10.17 12.16 38.08
C ARG A 645 9.97 12.86 36.73
N GLY A 646 10.24 12.17 35.62
CA GLY A 646 10.12 12.69 34.26
C GLY A 646 11.34 13.47 33.80
N THR A 647 12.47 13.42 34.52
CA THR A 647 13.69 14.15 34.15
C THR A 647 14.39 13.40 33.01
N PRO A 648 14.69 14.04 31.88
CA PRO A 648 15.39 13.41 30.76
C PRO A 648 16.88 13.21 31.07
N HIS A 649 17.41 12.02 30.76
CA HIS A 649 18.82 11.66 30.86
C HIS A 649 19.27 10.99 29.56
N THR A 650 20.49 11.24 29.11
CA THR A 650 21.10 10.45 28.03
C THR A 650 21.53 9.07 28.54
N ILE A 651 21.66 8.08 27.64
CA ILE A 651 22.16 6.73 28.01
C ILE A 651 23.53 6.81 28.72
N GLU A 652 24.41 7.72 28.30
CA GLU A 652 25.71 7.94 28.95
C GLU A 652 25.58 8.53 30.35
N GLN A 653 24.64 9.46 30.57
CA GLN A 653 24.35 10.00 31.90
C GLN A 653 23.86 8.90 32.84
N ILE A 654 22.99 7.99 32.38
CA ILE A 654 22.56 6.84 33.18
C ILE A 654 23.71 5.88 33.48
N ARG A 655 24.57 5.57 32.51
CA ARG A 655 25.76 4.73 32.73
C ARG A 655 26.74 5.37 33.73
N SER A 656 26.86 6.70 33.73
CA SER A 656 27.70 7.44 34.67
C SER A 656 27.11 7.45 36.09
N LEU A 657 25.79 7.58 36.22
CA LEU A 657 25.06 7.54 37.49
C LEU A 657 25.08 6.13 38.12
N ALA A 658 25.03 5.08 37.29
CA ALA A 658 25.16 3.69 37.74
C ALA A 658 26.56 3.37 38.27
N LYS A 659 27.61 3.98 37.69
CA LYS A 659 28.99 3.85 38.18
C LYS A 659 29.26 4.62 39.48
N ALA A 660 28.45 5.62 39.81
CA ALA A 660 28.69 6.53 40.94
C ALA A 660 28.08 6.08 42.29
N LYS A 661 27.41 4.92 42.38
CA LYS A 661 26.82 4.42 43.64
C LYS A 661 27.21 2.98 43.97
N ASP A 662 28.12 2.88 44.94
CA ASP A 662 28.75 1.66 45.46
C ASP A 662 27.86 0.79 46.38
N ARG A 663 26.54 0.77 46.21
CA ARG A 663 25.64 -0.08 47.02
C ARG A 663 24.36 -0.40 46.28
N TYR A 664 24.39 -1.35 45.35
CA TYR A 664 23.34 -2.36 45.16
C TYR A 664 23.91 -3.43 44.22
N THR A 665 24.08 -4.64 44.74
CA THR A 665 24.45 -5.83 43.99
C THR A 665 23.37 -6.11 42.94
N LEU A 666 23.63 -5.80 41.68
CA LEU A 666 22.80 -6.23 40.54
C LEU A 666 23.03 -7.73 40.34
N LEU A 667 22.12 -8.54 40.89
CA LEU A 667 22.05 -9.97 40.63
C LEU A 667 21.63 -10.20 39.18
N GLY A 668 22.61 -10.55 38.34
CA GLY A 668 22.50 -11.52 37.25
C GLY A 668 21.70 -11.11 36.01
N TYR A 669 22.39 -10.58 35.00
CA TYR A 669 22.83 -11.41 33.86
C TYR A 669 24.02 -10.73 33.19
N THR A 670 25.19 -11.34 33.35
CA THR A 670 26.35 -11.17 32.48
C THR A 670 26.33 -12.35 31.53
N ASP A 671 26.09 -12.09 30.25
CA ASP A 671 26.76 -12.83 29.19
C ASP A 671 27.41 -11.83 28.24
N GLY A 672 28.59 -12.19 27.76
CA GLY A 672 29.60 -11.26 27.23
C GLY A 672 29.20 -10.50 25.96
N ASN A 673 29.76 -9.30 25.82
CA ASN A 673 29.92 -8.54 24.57
C ASN A 673 28.76 -8.61 23.57
N THR A 674 27.60 -8.04 23.91
CA THR A 674 26.67 -7.42 22.96
C THR A 674 25.60 -6.70 23.76
N ILE A 675 25.42 -5.40 23.53
CA ILE A 675 24.17 -4.74 23.90
C ILE A 675 23.24 -5.05 22.73
N GLU A 676 22.35 -6.01 22.90
CA GLU A 676 21.31 -6.29 21.91
C GLU A 676 20.43 -5.04 21.78
N TYR A 677 20.55 -4.36 20.64
CA TYR A 677 19.60 -3.36 20.19
C TYR A 677 18.35 -4.09 19.71
N HIS A 678 17.37 -4.28 20.59
CA HIS A 678 16.01 -4.46 20.11
C HIS A 678 15.51 -3.12 19.59
N SER A 679 15.52 -2.95 18.27
CA SER A 679 14.84 -1.86 17.59
C SER A 679 13.34 -1.94 17.92
N MET A 680 12.90 -1.07 18.84
CA MET A 680 11.49 -0.91 19.22
C MET A 680 10.69 -0.22 18.11
N TRP A 681 10.61 -0.84 16.94
CA TRP A 681 9.64 -0.46 15.91
C TRP A 681 8.40 -1.39 15.89
N GLU A 682 8.43 -2.51 16.63
CA GLU A 682 7.27 -3.42 16.74
C GLU A 682 6.42 -3.20 18.00
N GLU A 683 6.91 -2.49 19.02
CA GLU A 683 6.20 -2.28 20.29
C GLU A 683 5.66 -0.86 20.51
N GLN A 684 5.58 -0.02 19.47
CA GLN A 684 5.04 1.33 19.66
C GLN A 684 3.52 1.39 19.96
N ASN A 685 2.81 0.27 19.90
CA ASN A 685 1.39 0.20 20.31
C ASN A 685 1.12 -0.50 21.64
N ASN A 686 2.16 -0.85 22.41
CA ASN A 686 2.01 -1.19 23.83
C ASN A 686 3.08 -0.46 24.63
N MET A 687 2.68 0.44 25.53
CA MET A 687 3.55 0.83 26.64
C MET A 687 3.80 -0.40 27.51
N ASN A 688 4.78 -1.23 27.14
CA ASN A 688 5.21 -2.37 27.92
C ASN A 688 6.16 -1.88 29.00
N TYR A 689 5.64 -1.88 30.23
CA TYR A 689 6.42 -1.66 31.44
C TYR A 689 7.34 -2.87 31.67
N GLN A 690 8.65 -2.72 31.52
CA GLN A 690 9.57 -3.68 32.16
C GLN A 690 9.68 -3.36 33.65
N TYR A 691 9.21 -4.28 34.48
CA TYR A 691 9.31 -4.19 35.94
C TYR A 691 10.66 -4.75 36.40
N ILE A 692 11.56 -3.87 36.86
CA ILE A 692 12.95 -4.22 37.22
C ILE A 692 13.13 -4.33 38.75
N GLY A 693 12.04 -4.58 39.49
CA GLY A 693 12.03 -4.68 40.94
C GLY A 693 11.53 -3.42 41.67
N PRO A 694 11.46 -3.47 43.01
CA PRO A 694 10.82 -2.42 43.80
C PRO A 694 11.68 -1.15 43.81
N GLY A 695 11.24 -0.14 43.05
CA GLY A 695 11.85 1.20 43.05
C GLY A 695 12.27 1.73 41.68
N PHE A 696 12.21 0.95 40.58
CA PHE A 696 12.57 1.42 39.23
C PHE A 696 11.53 1.01 38.17
N ARG A 697 11.13 1.97 37.33
CA ARG A 697 10.32 1.78 36.11
C ARG A 697 11.02 2.58 35.02
N LEU A 698 11.39 1.94 33.91
CA LEU A 698 11.95 2.62 32.73
C LEU A 698 10.81 3.11 31.85
N TYR A 699 10.90 4.37 31.42
CA TYR A 699 10.04 4.95 30.40
C TYR A 699 10.91 5.29 29.19
N TYR A 700 10.59 4.71 28.03
CA TYR A 700 11.26 5.01 26.77
C TYR A 700 10.46 6.10 26.05
N GLU A 701 11.14 7.19 25.68
CA GLU A 701 10.57 8.23 24.83
C GLU A 701 11.69 8.71 23.91
N THR A 702 11.64 8.30 22.65
CA THR A 702 12.57 8.76 21.63
C THR A 702 12.25 10.22 21.32
N GLN A 703 13.18 11.14 21.58
CA GLN A 703 13.07 12.52 21.12
C GLN A 703 14.16 12.77 20.09
N TYR A 704 13.75 13.23 18.92
CA TYR A 704 14.65 13.67 17.85
C TYR A 704 15.13 15.09 18.18
N SER A 705 16.44 15.32 18.08
CA SER A 705 17.10 16.60 18.42
C SER A 705 17.11 17.57 17.25
#